data_AF-A0A9W6YSK2-F1
#
_entry.id   AF-A0A9W6YSK2-F1
#
_cell.length_a   1.000
_cell.length_b   1.000
_cell.length_c   1.000
_cell.angle_alpha   90.00
_cell.angle_beta   90.00
_cell.angle_gamma   90.00
#
_symmetry.space_group_name_H-M   'P 1'
#
loop_
_entity.id
_entity.type
_entity.pdbx_description
1 polymer ?
#
loop_
_entity_poly.entity_id
_entity_poly.type
_entity_poly.pdbx_seq_one_letter_code
_entity_poly.pdbx_strand_id
1 'polypeptide(L)'
;MTAFTTLFLTLSILWKTAYSHEPIDINTDNSVQSPMAVQNNLFGDSSFLDFNASLSLLRQEESHLHKQLNFPKYSSLPLSTEDIKIDIDIDYYEEYERLKHEQWSSLLSESQSFALQSLEHLADEENNSQAALTLGQIYLFGNYSIPDDPEKSLHYFKKCVSLSVDPEAHYYLGFLYTTGLFGKLEVDQGKALLHFRISAEHGNLKAAMCLANRYYEGIHVPQNYDLASYYYSFLAEYANQFIEEQPIGPVNLDSYSIRINSFNKGLYGEGASESYFALTRTSESNEIDKNFFNELNVDPDAHYYVELYYAYRKYYEGDYLTPRNYTKAFEVALLCANAGIKMPSIQRYINNPNKQPTLETLFIGRCVSGVGHMYLRGEGIEQNYTEALDWLNIASNLVSSSAVFNDLGNIYEYALGLPEPDYENARTYYELAHRKGGSRAAFNFGKLMLQRGAPNESEKAWELIKSAAYSSYPQAMYFYGQAIEQGERSGYLGDLATLYKYFVEKIEPVFTDLDWAFKCLVAGDIRSALLGYAMAAEQGYESAQSSAAFILYPTTSYLEEPPKIPIDRYKSALNYYQRSAKQRNMDSAVFVGDMYFYGLLNDTNTNSKTDVSSGKQYLMAPDLEKAAAMYQEAASFQSTQGRFNLGYVYEMGLGVPRDYHLAKRYYDLVLNAKPEAYIPVQLSLFRLRFKMWWSRLWGIDNGSDDESDSVSRGWSDWLELYKEMREREKSALAEEYHQHFQDDNIQHNGNTGNTETNNENTNKDSSNSYDKNFEFVADGEIGFQDILVTLIVLGLFIFTLIHRWRRGRRNNEEENNANDDNANENANRNGGFQFQFVFIPL
;
A
#
# COMPACT_ATOMS: atom_id res chain seq x y z
N MET A 1 29.26 -25.08 33.42
CA MET A 1 29.37 -24.34 32.14
C MET A 1 29.16 -25.26 30.94
N THR A 2 29.88 -26.37 30.80
CA THR A 2 29.71 -27.30 29.66
C THR A 2 28.32 -27.97 29.57
N ALA A 3 27.67 -28.27 30.69
CA ALA A 3 26.31 -28.82 30.71
C ALA A 3 25.21 -27.79 30.37
N PHE A 4 25.47 -26.49 30.63
CA PHE A 4 24.55 -25.40 30.28
C PHE A 4 24.64 -25.03 28.81
N THR A 5 25.84 -25.08 28.22
CA THR A 5 26.05 -24.87 26.79
C THR A 5 25.49 -26.00 25.94
N THR A 6 25.55 -27.26 26.42
CA THR A 6 24.92 -28.39 25.72
C THR A 6 23.40 -28.31 25.79
N LEU A 7 22.82 -27.89 26.92
CA LEU A 7 21.38 -27.70 27.05
C LEU A 7 20.87 -26.58 26.13
N PHE A 8 21.62 -25.48 26.02
CA PHE A 8 21.33 -24.37 25.11
C PHE A 8 21.47 -24.75 23.63
N LEU A 9 22.49 -25.53 23.26
CA LEU A 9 22.60 -26.03 21.88
C LEU A 9 21.47 -27.03 21.56
N THR A 10 21.10 -27.91 22.48
CA THR A 10 19.99 -28.86 22.23
C THR A 10 18.64 -28.17 22.18
N LEU A 11 18.41 -27.14 23.01
CA LEU A 11 17.22 -26.29 22.93
C LEU A 11 17.21 -25.47 21.64
N SER A 12 18.34 -24.88 21.23
CA SER A 12 18.45 -24.14 19.96
C SER A 12 18.22 -25.03 18.73
N ILE A 13 18.72 -26.29 18.75
CA ILE A 13 18.49 -27.25 17.66
C ILE A 13 17.02 -27.72 17.63
N LEU A 14 16.41 -28.01 18.79
CA LEU A 14 14.98 -28.34 18.89
C LEU A 14 14.07 -27.16 18.49
N TRP A 15 14.50 -25.92 18.77
CA TRP A 15 13.79 -24.69 18.40
C TRP A 15 13.88 -24.41 16.90
N LYS A 16 15.03 -24.68 16.27
CA LYS A 16 15.25 -24.54 14.82
C LYS A 16 14.48 -25.58 13.99
N THR A 17 14.17 -26.74 14.57
CA THR A 17 13.33 -27.77 13.92
C THR A 17 11.83 -27.58 14.16
N ALA A 18 11.43 -26.83 15.18
CA ALA A 18 10.01 -26.58 15.51
C ALA A 18 9.41 -25.37 14.79
N TYR A 19 10.25 -24.51 14.21
CA TYR A 19 9.85 -23.23 13.61
C TYR A 19 10.49 -22.97 12.24
N SER A 20 10.58 -24.00 11.38
CA SER A 20 10.79 -23.78 9.95
C SER A 20 9.47 -23.29 9.34
N HIS A 21 9.27 -21.98 9.42
CA HIS A 21 8.17 -21.26 8.80
C HIS A 21 8.37 -21.16 7.28
N GLU A 22 7.89 -22.17 6.56
CA GLU A 22 7.59 -22.08 5.14
C GLU A 22 6.42 -23.03 4.85
N PRO A 23 5.48 -22.72 3.93
CA PRO A 23 4.88 -23.77 3.13
C PRO A 23 5.99 -24.39 2.25
N ILE A 24 6.84 -25.24 2.84
CA ILE A 24 7.96 -25.98 2.20
C ILE A 24 8.51 -25.23 0.98
N ASP A 25 9.25 -24.14 1.24
CA ASP A 25 9.92 -23.41 0.18
C ASP A 25 11.30 -24.02 -0.06
N ILE A 26 11.74 -23.83 -1.28
CA ILE A 26 12.74 -24.61 -1.96
C ILE A 26 14.14 -24.15 -1.50
N ASN A 27 14.85 -25.00 -0.76
CA ASN A 27 16.31 -24.93 -0.71
C ASN A 27 16.95 -26.32 -0.83
N THR A 28 17.72 -26.45 -1.91
CA THR A 28 18.37 -27.65 -2.39
C THR A 28 19.54 -28.05 -1.50
N ASP A 29 19.32 -28.99 -0.57
CA ASP A 29 20.43 -29.79 -0.05
C ASP A 29 20.51 -31.12 -0.81
N ASN A 30 21.45 -31.15 -1.75
CA ASN A 30 21.82 -32.28 -2.57
C ASN A 30 22.38 -33.42 -1.72
N SER A 31 21.51 -34.35 -1.32
CA SER A 31 21.92 -35.73 -1.03
C SER A 31 20.85 -36.74 -1.47
N VAL A 32 20.43 -36.63 -2.74
CA VAL A 32 19.56 -37.61 -3.37
C VAL A 32 20.35 -38.87 -3.67
N GLN A 33 20.04 -39.95 -2.95
CA GLN A 33 20.37 -41.30 -3.40
C GLN A 33 19.71 -41.55 -4.76
N SER A 34 20.47 -42.16 -5.66
CA SER A 34 20.20 -42.30 -7.10
C SER A 34 18.79 -42.80 -7.48
N PRO A 35 18.27 -42.44 -8.68
CA PRO A 35 16.86 -42.52 -9.07
C PRO A 35 16.28 -43.93 -9.28
N MET A 36 17.10 -44.98 -9.15
CA MET A 36 16.75 -46.33 -9.59
C MET A 36 16.60 -47.34 -8.43
N ALA A 37 16.85 -46.91 -7.18
CA ALA A 37 16.82 -47.79 -6.02
C ALA A 37 15.50 -47.76 -5.22
N VAL A 38 14.68 -46.72 -5.36
CA VAL A 38 13.43 -46.57 -4.58
C VAL A 38 12.25 -47.32 -5.24
N GLN A 39 12.20 -47.41 -6.57
CA GLN A 39 11.09 -48.10 -7.25
C GLN A 39 11.08 -49.63 -7.06
N ASN A 40 12.20 -50.26 -6.74
CA ASN A 40 12.31 -51.73 -6.72
C ASN A 40 12.17 -52.38 -5.34
N ASN A 41 12.01 -51.62 -4.25
CA ASN A 41 11.89 -52.16 -2.88
C ASN A 41 10.63 -51.71 -2.12
N LEU A 42 9.70 -50.99 -2.75
CA LEU A 42 8.46 -50.51 -2.10
C LEU A 42 7.29 -51.50 -2.15
N PHE A 43 7.41 -52.62 -2.87
CA PHE A 43 6.35 -53.64 -2.97
C PHE A 43 6.59 -54.82 -2.01
N GLY A 44 6.91 -54.53 -0.75
CA GLY A 44 7.06 -55.52 0.33
C GLY A 44 6.05 -55.27 1.45
N ASP A 45 4.99 -56.08 1.48
CA ASP A 45 4.05 -56.40 2.57
C ASP A 45 3.35 -55.31 3.43
N SER A 46 3.60 -54.00 3.25
CA SER A 46 2.76 -52.93 3.80
C SER A 46 2.00 -52.22 2.67
N SER A 47 0.66 -52.24 2.69
CA SER A 47 -0.18 -51.64 1.63
C SER A 47 -0.15 -50.11 1.60
N PHE A 48 0.41 -49.46 2.62
CA PHE A 48 0.46 -48.00 2.76
C PHE A 48 1.86 -47.53 3.20
N LEU A 49 2.20 -46.30 2.83
CA LEU A 49 3.47 -45.65 3.18
C LEU A 49 3.40 -44.94 4.54
N ASP A 50 4.51 -44.92 5.26
CA ASP A 50 4.69 -44.08 6.46
C ASP A 50 4.61 -42.58 6.12
N PHE A 51 4.29 -41.74 7.10
CA PHE A 51 4.12 -40.28 6.92
C PHE A 51 5.29 -39.62 6.16
N ASN A 52 6.53 -39.84 6.62
CA ASN A 52 7.72 -39.27 5.99
C ASN A 52 7.97 -39.81 4.58
N ALA A 53 7.66 -41.09 4.35
CA ALA A 53 7.82 -41.71 3.04
C ALA A 53 6.81 -41.10 2.04
N SER A 54 5.55 -40.95 2.44
CA SER A 54 4.51 -40.29 1.65
C SER A 54 4.90 -38.85 1.29
N LEU A 55 5.37 -38.06 2.26
CA LEU A 55 5.80 -36.68 2.02
C LEU A 55 7.02 -36.60 1.09
N SER A 56 8.00 -37.50 1.28
CA SER A 56 9.19 -37.54 0.43
C SER A 56 8.85 -37.87 -1.02
N LEU A 57 7.84 -38.72 -1.23
CA LEU A 57 7.36 -39.11 -2.54
C LEU A 57 6.66 -37.92 -3.22
N LEU A 58 5.77 -37.21 -2.50
CA LEU A 58 5.14 -35.98 -3.00
C LEU A 58 6.16 -34.91 -3.42
N ARG A 59 7.20 -34.70 -2.61
CA ARG A 59 8.30 -33.76 -2.91
C ARG A 59 9.09 -34.14 -4.16
N GLN A 60 9.28 -35.43 -4.43
CA GLN A 60 10.00 -35.87 -5.63
C GLN A 60 9.19 -35.59 -6.91
N GLU A 61 7.88 -35.76 -6.85
CA GLU A 61 6.97 -35.64 -8.00
C GLU A 61 6.66 -34.21 -8.41
N GLU A 62 6.81 -33.25 -7.49
CA GLU A 62 6.59 -31.82 -7.71
C GLU A 62 7.32 -31.27 -8.96
N SER A 63 8.49 -31.82 -9.28
CA SER A 63 9.31 -31.43 -10.44
C SER A 63 8.80 -31.90 -11.82
N HIS A 64 7.90 -32.89 -11.86
CA HIS A 64 7.45 -33.55 -13.09
C HIS A 64 6.20 -32.89 -13.71
N LEU A 65 5.22 -32.44 -12.90
CA LEU A 65 3.98 -31.82 -13.39
C LEU A 65 4.17 -30.37 -13.85
N HIS A 66 5.05 -29.60 -13.18
CA HIS A 66 5.42 -28.24 -13.62
C HIS A 66 5.90 -28.17 -15.08
N LYS A 67 6.48 -29.26 -15.59
CA LYS A 67 6.90 -29.37 -17.01
C LYS A 67 5.76 -29.76 -17.97
N GLN A 68 4.70 -30.42 -17.49
CA GLN A 68 3.58 -30.89 -18.32
C GLN A 68 2.44 -29.88 -18.41
N LEU A 69 2.17 -29.14 -17.33
CA LEU A 69 1.09 -28.14 -17.27
C LEU A 69 1.52 -26.73 -17.71
N ASN A 70 2.78 -26.55 -18.14
CA ASN A 70 3.34 -25.23 -18.49
C ASN A 70 3.15 -24.18 -17.38
N PHE A 71 3.10 -24.58 -16.11
CA PHE A 71 3.23 -23.63 -15.01
C PHE A 71 4.60 -22.96 -15.15
N PRO A 72 4.68 -21.62 -15.25
CA PRO A 72 5.97 -20.96 -15.33
C PRO A 72 6.76 -21.36 -14.09
N LYS A 73 7.99 -21.85 -14.31
CA LYS A 73 8.85 -22.14 -13.18
C LYS A 73 9.12 -20.83 -12.45
N TYR A 74 9.24 -20.88 -11.12
CA TYR A 74 9.81 -19.77 -10.33
C TYR A 74 11.18 -19.29 -10.85
N SER A 75 11.87 -20.09 -11.68
CA SER A 75 13.13 -19.72 -12.34
C SER A 75 12.99 -18.96 -13.67
N SER A 76 11.78 -18.76 -14.19
CA SER A 76 11.52 -17.97 -15.42
C SER A 76 10.77 -16.66 -15.11
N LEU A 77 10.98 -16.10 -13.92
CA LEU A 77 10.46 -14.78 -13.55
C LEU A 77 11.11 -13.70 -14.44
N PRO A 78 10.36 -12.65 -14.83
CA PRO A 78 10.91 -11.54 -15.60
C PRO A 78 12.08 -10.86 -14.85
N LEU A 79 13.01 -10.29 -15.62
CA LEU A 79 14.25 -9.70 -15.09
C LEU A 79 14.05 -8.29 -14.47
N SER A 80 12.90 -7.66 -14.74
CA SER A 80 12.58 -6.30 -14.33
C SER A 80 11.12 -6.19 -13.86
N THR A 81 10.85 -5.23 -12.98
CA THR A 81 9.50 -4.92 -12.49
C THR A 81 8.62 -4.18 -13.50
N GLU A 82 9.21 -3.56 -14.52
CA GLU A 82 8.49 -2.75 -15.53
C GLU A 82 7.82 -3.60 -16.61
N ASP A 83 8.34 -4.81 -16.86
CA ASP A 83 7.78 -5.75 -17.82
C ASP A 83 6.58 -6.54 -17.24
N ILE A 84 6.25 -6.34 -15.97
CA ILE A 84 5.16 -7.06 -15.31
C ILE A 84 3.82 -6.41 -15.68
N LYS A 85 3.07 -7.09 -16.55
CA LYS A 85 1.62 -6.93 -16.62
C LYS A 85 0.98 -8.05 -15.82
N ILE A 86 0.42 -7.71 -14.67
CA ILE A 86 -0.35 -8.65 -13.88
C ILE A 86 -1.75 -8.71 -14.51
N ASP A 87 -1.94 -9.67 -15.42
CA ASP A 87 -3.25 -9.98 -15.97
C ASP A 87 -4.03 -10.80 -14.93
N ILE A 88 -5.10 -10.19 -14.40
CA ILE A 88 -6.03 -10.85 -13.47
C ILE A 88 -7.29 -11.18 -14.25
N ASP A 89 -7.82 -12.39 -14.04
CA ASP A 89 -9.11 -12.79 -14.59
C ASP A 89 -10.21 -11.84 -14.06
N ILE A 90 -10.87 -11.14 -14.98
CA ILE A 90 -11.92 -10.18 -14.66
C ILE A 90 -13.17 -10.92 -14.18
N ASP A 91 -13.60 -11.95 -14.91
CA ASP A 91 -14.79 -12.75 -14.60
C ASP A 91 -14.45 -14.00 -13.79
N TYR A 92 -15.40 -14.45 -12.97
CA TYR A 92 -15.29 -15.70 -12.22
C TYR A 92 -16.58 -16.52 -12.31
N TYR A 93 -16.45 -17.72 -12.88
CA TYR A 93 -17.54 -18.69 -12.99
C TYR A 93 -17.24 -19.94 -12.16
N GLU A 94 -18.10 -20.22 -11.17
CA GLU A 94 -17.90 -21.36 -10.27
C GLU A 94 -17.92 -22.72 -11.01
N GLU A 95 -18.79 -22.85 -12.02
CA GLU A 95 -18.88 -24.08 -12.83
C GLU A 95 -17.60 -24.33 -13.62
N TYR A 96 -17.01 -23.28 -14.19
CA TYR A 96 -15.75 -23.38 -14.92
C TYR A 96 -14.61 -23.83 -14.00
N GLU A 97 -14.56 -23.27 -12.80
CA GLU A 97 -13.54 -23.59 -11.80
C GLU A 97 -13.68 -25.02 -11.28
N ARG A 98 -14.93 -25.50 -11.13
CA ARG A 98 -15.23 -26.90 -10.79
C ARG A 98 -14.77 -27.86 -11.90
N LEU A 99 -15.06 -27.57 -13.16
CA LEU A 99 -14.62 -28.39 -14.30
C LEU A 99 -13.09 -28.41 -14.42
N LYS A 100 -12.44 -27.25 -14.24
CA LYS A 100 -10.98 -27.15 -14.20
C LYS A 100 -10.39 -28.00 -13.08
N HIS A 101 -11.02 -28.00 -11.90
CA HIS A 101 -10.63 -28.84 -10.78
C HIS A 101 -10.81 -30.35 -11.06
N GLU A 102 -11.92 -30.76 -11.65
CA GLU A 102 -12.15 -32.16 -12.06
C GLU A 102 -11.14 -32.65 -13.11
N GLN A 103 -10.79 -31.79 -14.07
CA GLN A 103 -9.73 -32.09 -15.03
C GLN A 103 -8.38 -32.21 -14.34
N TRP A 104 -8.06 -31.31 -13.43
CA TRP A 104 -6.80 -31.33 -12.70
C TRP A 104 -6.66 -32.58 -11.82
N SER A 105 -7.72 -32.99 -11.13
CA SER A 105 -7.69 -34.23 -10.34
C SER A 105 -7.47 -35.48 -11.19
N SER A 106 -7.95 -35.48 -12.44
CA SER A 106 -7.68 -36.59 -13.39
C SER A 106 -6.24 -36.65 -13.89
N LEU A 107 -5.47 -35.56 -13.75
CA LEU A 107 -4.07 -35.46 -14.18
C LEU A 107 -3.07 -35.84 -13.09
N LEU A 108 -3.54 -36.23 -11.90
CA LEU A 108 -2.69 -36.67 -10.79
C LEU A 108 -1.89 -37.93 -11.19
N SER A 109 -0.60 -37.93 -10.86
CA SER A 109 0.27 -39.09 -11.00
C SER A 109 -0.20 -40.25 -10.12
N GLU A 110 0.02 -41.49 -10.56
CA GLU A 110 -0.29 -42.69 -9.76
C GLU A 110 0.45 -42.66 -8.41
N SER A 111 1.69 -42.17 -8.40
CA SER A 111 2.51 -42.03 -7.20
C SER A 111 1.96 -40.95 -6.25
N GLN A 112 1.59 -39.78 -6.77
CA GLN A 112 0.88 -38.74 -6.01
C GLN A 112 -0.41 -39.27 -5.39
N SER A 113 -1.22 -39.99 -6.18
CA SER A 113 -2.47 -40.58 -5.69
C SER A 113 -2.20 -41.61 -4.58
N PHE A 114 -1.18 -42.45 -4.73
CA PHE A 114 -0.80 -43.44 -3.73
C PHE A 114 -0.29 -42.81 -2.43
N ALA A 115 0.53 -41.75 -2.51
CA ALA A 115 0.98 -41.02 -1.33
C ALA A 115 -0.17 -40.29 -0.64
N LEU A 116 -1.11 -39.71 -1.40
CA LEU A 116 -2.33 -39.11 -0.85
C LEU A 116 -3.16 -40.17 -0.10
N GLN A 117 -3.46 -41.31 -0.73
CA GLN A 117 -4.20 -42.40 -0.09
C GLN A 117 -3.52 -42.91 1.17
N SER A 118 -2.18 -42.99 1.18
CA SER A 118 -1.42 -43.37 2.36
C SER A 118 -1.55 -42.33 3.48
N LEU A 119 -1.47 -41.04 3.16
CA LEU A 119 -1.69 -39.97 4.15
C LEU A 119 -3.13 -39.98 4.68
N GLU A 120 -4.12 -40.20 3.82
CA GLU A 120 -5.53 -40.31 4.21
C GLU A 120 -5.73 -41.50 5.16
N HIS A 121 -5.15 -42.66 4.87
CA HIS A 121 -5.17 -43.82 5.77
C HIS A 121 -4.53 -43.51 7.14
N LEU A 122 -3.36 -42.85 7.15
CA LEU A 122 -2.70 -42.45 8.40
C LEU A 122 -3.52 -41.46 9.22
N ALA A 123 -4.15 -40.49 8.56
CA ALA A 123 -5.03 -39.54 9.23
C ALA A 123 -6.30 -40.24 9.74
N ASP A 124 -6.87 -41.15 8.95
CA ASP A 124 -8.19 -41.70 9.18
C ASP A 124 -8.27 -42.90 10.10
N GLU A 125 -7.45 -43.90 9.82
CA GLU A 125 -7.43 -45.16 10.56
C GLU A 125 -6.47 -45.09 11.75
N GLU A 126 -5.31 -44.47 11.57
CA GLU A 126 -4.27 -44.38 12.61
C GLU A 126 -4.41 -43.15 13.50
N ASN A 127 -5.33 -42.22 13.20
CA ASN A 127 -5.55 -40.98 13.94
C ASN A 127 -4.27 -40.15 14.12
N ASN A 128 -3.43 -40.11 13.08
CA ASN A 128 -2.22 -39.31 13.08
C ASN A 128 -2.56 -37.82 12.84
N SER A 129 -2.38 -36.98 13.86
CA SER A 129 -2.69 -35.54 13.77
C SER A 129 -1.82 -34.81 12.77
N GLN A 130 -0.53 -35.16 12.66
CA GLN A 130 0.39 -34.53 11.71
C GLN A 130 -0.01 -34.83 10.25
N ALA A 131 -0.48 -36.05 9.98
CA ALA A 131 -1.00 -36.40 8.66
C ALA A 131 -2.28 -35.59 8.35
N ALA A 132 -3.19 -35.46 9.32
CA ALA A 132 -4.40 -34.63 9.16
C ALA A 132 -4.08 -33.15 8.92
N LEU A 133 -3.13 -32.56 9.67
CA LEU A 133 -2.67 -31.18 9.45
C LEU A 133 -2.11 -31.01 8.03
N THR A 134 -1.24 -31.93 7.62
CA THR A 134 -0.57 -31.88 6.32
C THR A 134 -1.57 -32.02 5.16
N LEU A 135 -2.53 -32.93 5.27
CA LEU A 135 -3.63 -33.06 4.30
C LEU A 135 -4.48 -31.79 4.23
N GLY A 136 -4.82 -31.21 5.38
CA GLY A 136 -5.54 -29.94 5.45
C GLY A 136 -4.82 -28.81 4.69
N GLN A 137 -3.50 -28.72 4.86
CA GLN A 137 -2.63 -27.76 4.16
C GLN A 137 -2.55 -28.05 2.66
N ILE A 138 -2.34 -29.31 2.26
CA ILE A 138 -2.28 -29.71 0.85
C ILE A 138 -3.57 -29.29 0.13
N TYR A 139 -4.73 -29.61 0.70
CA TYR A 139 -6.02 -29.26 0.11
C TYR A 139 -6.36 -27.76 0.20
N LEU A 140 -5.73 -27.00 1.10
CA LEU A 140 -5.93 -25.55 1.20
C LEU A 140 -5.09 -24.78 0.17
N PHE A 141 -3.80 -25.10 0.08
CA PHE A 141 -2.83 -24.37 -0.74
C PHE A 141 -2.64 -24.96 -2.14
N GLY A 142 -3.08 -26.20 -2.37
CA GLY A 142 -2.83 -26.90 -3.62
C GLY A 142 -1.36 -27.32 -3.81
N ASN A 143 -0.65 -27.56 -2.70
CA ASN A 143 0.78 -27.91 -2.73
C ASN A 143 1.03 -29.22 -3.49
N TYR A 144 2.25 -29.38 -4.02
CA TYR A 144 2.67 -30.56 -4.79
C TYR A 144 1.88 -30.78 -6.09
N SER A 145 1.32 -29.71 -6.67
CA SER A 145 0.45 -29.77 -7.86
C SER A 145 -0.84 -30.57 -7.65
N ILE A 146 -1.30 -30.68 -6.40
CA ILE A 146 -2.56 -31.32 -6.03
C ILE A 146 -3.66 -30.24 -6.06
N PRO A 147 -4.84 -30.53 -6.62
CA PRO A 147 -5.89 -29.53 -6.70
C PRO A 147 -6.48 -29.19 -5.32
N ASP A 148 -6.89 -27.93 -5.15
CA ASP A 148 -7.45 -27.38 -3.90
C ASP A 148 -8.87 -27.89 -3.63
N ASP A 149 -9.10 -28.47 -2.45
CA ASP A 149 -10.42 -28.95 -2.01
C ASP A 149 -10.79 -28.32 -0.65
N PRO A 150 -11.66 -27.29 -0.64
CA PRO A 150 -12.00 -26.54 0.57
C PRO A 150 -12.75 -27.40 1.60
N GLU A 151 -13.57 -28.35 1.15
CA GLU A 151 -14.39 -29.18 2.04
C GLU A 151 -13.51 -30.23 2.74
N LYS A 152 -12.64 -30.90 1.98
CA LYS A 152 -11.64 -31.81 2.57
C LYS A 152 -10.66 -31.08 3.47
N SER A 153 -10.21 -29.89 3.08
CA SER A 153 -9.36 -29.06 3.93
C SER A 153 -10.02 -28.78 5.28
N LEU A 154 -11.28 -28.33 5.28
CA LEU A 154 -12.04 -28.10 6.51
C LEU A 154 -12.24 -29.38 7.33
N HIS A 155 -12.49 -30.53 6.67
CA HIS A 155 -12.63 -31.83 7.33
C HIS A 155 -11.36 -32.22 8.08
N TYR A 156 -10.20 -32.21 7.41
CA TYR A 156 -8.94 -32.64 8.00
C TYR A 156 -8.43 -31.67 9.08
N PHE A 157 -8.64 -30.36 8.94
CA PHE A 157 -8.32 -29.44 10.03
C PHE A 157 -9.20 -29.65 11.27
N LYS A 158 -10.51 -29.90 11.10
CA LYS A 158 -11.40 -30.27 12.22
C LYS A 158 -10.94 -31.57 12.86
N LYS A 159 -10.52 -32.54 12.06
CA LYS A 159 -9.98 -33.81 12.53
C LYS A 159 -8.70 -33.61 13.34
N CYS A 160 -7.74 -32.85 12.82
CA CYS A 160 -6.52 -32.51 13.52
C CYS A 160 -6.79 -31.93 14.91
N VAL A 161 -7.68 -30.93 15.00
CA VAL A 161 -8.07 -30.30 16.27
C VAL A 161 -8.79 -31.26 17.23
N SER A 162 -9.50 -32.26 16.71
CA SER A 162 -10.12 -33.29 17.55
C SER A 162 -9.11 -34.28 18.15
N LEU A 163 -7.92 -34.39 17.55
CA LEU A 163 -6.85 -35.31 17.96
C LEU A 163 -5.84 -34.62 18.89
N SER A 164 -5.40 -33.41 18.53
CA SER A 164 -4.38 -32.63 19.23
C SER A 164 -4.67 -31.13 19.18
N VAL A 165 -4.15 -30.40 20.16
CA VAL A 165 -4.22 -28.94 20.21
C VAL A 165 -3.04 -28.36 19.44
N ASP A 166 -3.15 -28.35 18.11
CA ASP A 166 -2.14 -27.78 17.24
C ASP A 166 -2.46 -26.31 16.91
N PRO A 167 -1.53 -25.37 17.20
CA PRO A 167 -1.77 -23.94 16.99
C PRO A 167 -2.04 -23.60 15.52
N GLU A 168 -1.35 -24.26 14.58
CA GLU A 168 -1.53 -24.03 13.14
C GLU A 168 -2.89 -24.50 12.63
N ALA A 169 -3.35 -25.68 13.02
CA ALA A 169 -4.67 -26.18 12.65
C ALA A 169 -5.77 -25.23 13.13
N HIS A 170 -5.64 -24.72 14.36
CA HIS A 170 -6.54 -23.70 14.89
C HIS A 170 -6.48 -22.38 14.12
N TYR A 171 -5.31 -21.93 13.70
CA TYR A 171 -5.18 -20.73 12.87
C TYR A 171 -5.91 -20.89 11.53
N TYR A 172 -5.68 -22.00 10.82
CA TYR A 172 -6.32 -22.26 9.53
C TYR A 172 -7.84 -22.43 9.66
N LEU A 173 -8.33 -23.10 10.71
CA LEU A 173 -9.77 -23.13 10.98
C LEU A 173 -10.33 -21.73 11.23
N GLY A 174 -9.63 -20.91 12.02
CA GLY A 174 -10.00 -19.52 12.25
C GLY A 174 -10.11 -18.71 10.96
N PHE A 175 -9.15 -18.89 10.06
CA PHE A 175 -9.13 -18.27 8.74
C PHE A 175 -10.29 -18.77 7.86
N LEU A 176 -10.49 -20.09 7.75
CA LEU A 176 -11.56 -20.69 6.95
C LEU A 176 -12.95 -20.22 7.38
N TYR A 177 -13.23 -20.20 8.68
CA TYR A 177 -14.51 -19.68 9.19
C TYR A 177 -14.66 -18.17 9.02
N THR A 178 -13.56 -17.43 8.93
CA THR A 178 -13.60 -15.97 8.72
C THR A 178 -13.94 -15.63 7.27
N THR A 179 -13.26 -16.25 6.32
CA THR A 179 -13.34 -15.90 4.89
C THR A 179 -14.37 -16.71 4.14
N GLY A 180 -14.72 -17.91 4.63
CA GLY A 180 -15.58 -18.87 3.92
C GLY A 180 -15.01 -19.26 2.55
N LEU A 181 -13.71 -19.04 2.33
CA LEU A 181 -13.06 -19.09 1.00
C LEU A 181 -13.89 -18.43 -0.11
N PHE A 182 -14.47 -17.27 0.21
CA PHE A 182 -15.20 -16.39 -0.72
C PHE A 182 -16.46 -17.03 -1.33
N GLY A 183 -17.16 -17.86 -0.55
CA GLY A 183 -18.43 -18.48 -0.92
C GLY A 183 -18.40 -20.01 -1.03
N LYS A 184 -17.23 -20.64 -0.92
CA LYS A 184 -17.11 -22.11 -0.93
C LYS A 184 -17.53 -22.76 0.39
N LEU A 185 -17.40 -22.04 1.52
CA LEU A 185 -17.70 -22.53 2.87
C LEU A 185 -18.58 -21.54 3.64
N GLU A 186 -19.27 -22.04 4.67
CA GLU A 186 -20.06 -21.21 5.57
C GLU A 186 -19.18 -20.32 6.46
N VAL A 187 -19.51 -19.02 6.53
CA VAL A 187 -18.81 -18.03 7.36
C VAL A 187 -19.36 -18.06 8.79
N ASP A 188 -18.48 -18.19 9.78
CA ASP A 188 -18.80 -18.14 11.21
C ASP A 188 -17.74 -17.36 11.98
N GLN A 189 -17.99 -16.06 12.17
CA GLN A 189 -17.07 -15.15 12.86
C GLN A 189 -16.88 -15.50 14.34
N GLY A 190 -17.87 -16.13 14.98
CA GLY A 190 -17.80 -16.53 16.39
C GLY A 190 -16.86 -17.71 16.59
N LYS A 191 -16.99 -18.75 15.77
CA LYS A 191 -16.05 -19.88 15.74
C LYS A 191 -14.64 -19.43 15.34
N ALA A 192 -14.54 -18.53 14.38
CA ALA A 192 -13.26 -17.98 13.96
C ALA A 192 -12.50 -17.33 15.12
N LEU A 193 -13.17 -16.45 15.87
CA LEU A 193 -12.58 -15.78 17.03
C LEU A 193 -12.10 -16.76 18.10
N LEU A 194 -12.89 -17.81 18.38
CA LEU A 194 -12.52 -18.85 19.33
C LEU A 194 -11.23 -19.57 18.91
N HIS A 195 -11.15 -20.00 17.65
CA HIS A 195 -9.98 -20.72 17.15
C HIS A 195 -8.73 -19.83 17.06
N PHE A 196 -8.87 -18.57 16.66
CA PHE A 196 -7.75 -17.63 16.73
C PHE A 196 -7.24 -17.44 18.15
N ARG A 197 -8.14 -17.33 19.14
CA ARG A 197 -7.76 -17.22 20.55
C ARG A 197 -6.96 -18.43 21.03
N ILE A 198 -7.45 -19.64 20.77
CA ILE A 198 -6.75 -20.88 21.17
C ILE A 198 -5.37 -20.92 20.51
N SER A 199 -5.29 -20.61 19.22
CA SER A 199 -4.05 -20.58 18.45
C SER A 199 -3.03 -19.57 18.99
N ALA A 200 -3.47 -18.34 19.32
CA ALA A 200 -2.62 -17.29 19.89
C ALA A 200 -2.13 -17.62 21.30
N GLU A 201 -2.98 -18.21 22.17
CA GLU A 201 -2.58 -18.67 23.51
C GLU A 201 -1.50 -19.77 23.46
N HIS A 202 -1.43 -20.53 22.36
CA HIS A 202 -0.39 -21.53 22.10
C HIS A 202 0.81 -20.97 21.30
N GLY A 203 0.93 -19.64 21.18
CA GLY A 203 2.11 -18.97 20.62
C GLY A 203 2.10 -18.78 19.10
N ASN A 204 0.97 -18.95 18.41
CA ASN A 204 0.89 -18.64 16.97
C ASN A 204 0.85 -17.13 16.74
N LEU A 205 1.91 -16.59 16.14
CA LEU A 205 2.07 -15.16 15.85
C LEU A 205 1.01 -14.64 14.86
N LYS A 206 0.68 -15.41 13.82
CA LYS A 206 -0.32 -15.02 12.80
C LYS A 206 -1.70 -14.88 13.43
N ALA A 207 -2.07 -15.81 14.32
CA ALA A 207 -3.33 -15.75 15.05
C ALA A 207 -3.37 -14.58 16.04
N ALA A 208 -2.28 -14.34 16.77
CA ALA A 208 -2.16 -13.20 17.67
C ALA A 208 -2.31 -11.87 16.91
N MET A 209 -1.73 -11.76 15.72
CA MET A 209 -1.85 -10.57 14.87
C MET A 209 -3.29 -10.37 14.36
N CYS A 210 -3.96 -11.43 13.91
CA CYS A 210 -5.40 -11.38 13.56
C CYS A 210 -6.27 -10.91 14.74
N LEU A 211 -6.01 -11.39 15.96
CA LEU A 211 -6.75 -10.95 17.16
C LEU A 211 -6.48 -9.49 17.49
N ALA A 212 -5.21 -9.09 17.47
CA ALA A 212 -4.79 -7.72 17.74
C ALA A 212 -5.51 -6.74 16.80
N ASN A 213 -5.51 -7.04 15.50
CA ASN A 213 -6.20 -6.26 14.48
C ASN A 213 -7.73 -6.23 14.70
N ARG A 214 -8.35 -7.37 15.03
CA ARG A 214 -9.79 -7.45 15.31
C ARG A 214 -10.20 -6.57 16.49
N TYR A 215 -9.46 -6.59 17.60
CA TYR A 215 -9.74 -5.74 18.76
C TYR A 215 -9.43 -4.26 18.51
N TYR A 216 -8.39 -3.98 17.71
CA TYR A 216 -8.00 -2.62 17.34
C TYR A 216 -9.05 -1.95 16.44
N GLU A 217 -9.49 -2.62 15.37
CA GLU A 217 -10.46 -2.08 14.40
C GLU A 217 -11.94 -2.30 14.83
N GLY A 218 -12.19 -3.18 15.80
CA GLY A 218 -13.54 -3.58 16.20
C GLY A 218 -14.24 -4.49 15.17
N ILE A 219 -13.50 -5.41 14.55
CA ILE A 219 -14.03 -6.31 13.50
C ILE A 219 -14.79 -7.48 14.14
N HIS A 220 -16.12 -7.42 14.11
CA HIS A 220 -17.03 -8.41 14.72
C HIS A 220 -16.84 -8.59 16.23
N VAL A 221 -16.13 -7.67 16.87
CA VAL A 221 -15.91 -7.56 18.32
C VAL A 221 -15.97 -6.09 18.71
N PRO A 222 -16.38 -5.74 19.94
CA PRO A 222 -16.28 -4.35 20.39
C PRO A 222 -14.80 -3.92 20.40
N GLN A 223 -14.55 -2.69 19.95
CA GLN A 223 -13.20 -2.12 19.96
C GLN A 223 -12.65 -2.09 21.39
N ASN A 224 -11.44 -2.65 21.57
CA ASN A 224 -10.78 -2.72 22.86
C ASN A 224 -9.26 -2.55 22.68
N TYR A 225 -8.76 -1.34 22.96
CA TYR A 225 -7.35 -1.01 22.83
C TYR A 225 -6.46 -1.68 23.89
N ASP A 226 -7.02 -2.12 25.02
CA ASP A 226 -6.26 -2.77 26.10
C ASP A 226 -5.85 -4.18 25.66
N LEU A 227 -6.80 -4.93 25.09
CA LEU A 227 -6.51 -6.25 24.53
C LEU A 227 -5.65 -6.14 23.26
N ALA A 228 -5.92 -5.14 22.41
CA ALA A 228 -5.11 -4.92 21.22
C ALA A 228 -3.65 -4.61 21.58
N SER A 229 -3.41 -3.71 22.55
CA SER A 229 -2.06 -3.36 22.98
C SER A 229 -1.34 -4.54 23.63
N TYR A 230 -2.05 -5.40 24.37
CA TYR A 230 -1.49 -6.65 24.92
C TYR A 230 -1.00 -7.62 23.84
N TYR A 231 -1.80 -7.91 22.80
CA TYR A 231 -1.35 -8.80 21.73
C TYR A 231 -0.25 -8.15 20.87
N TYR A 232 -0.35 -6.84 20.60
CA TYR A 232 0.69 -6.14 19.85
C TYR A 232 1.99 -5.99 20.64
N SER A 233 1.97 -5.84 21.96
CA SER A 233 3.20 -5.79 22.77
C SER A 233 3.93 -7.13 22.75
N PHE A 234 3.19 -8.25 22.84
CA PHE A 234 3.74 -9.60 22.66
C PHE A 234 4.39 -9.78 21.28
N LEU A 235 3.72 -9.37 20.20
CA LEU A 235 4.27 -9.42 18.85
C LEU A 235 5.50 -8.52 18.69
N ALA A 236 5.46 -7.33 19.29
CA ALA A 236 6.54 -6.36 19.24
C ALA A 236 7.78 -6.86 20.00
N GLU A 237 7.62 -7.56 21.12
CA GLU A 237 8.75 -8.20 21.81
C GLU A 237 9.44 -9.23 20.92
N TYR A 238 8.67 -10.10 20.25
CA TYR A 238 9.21 -11.08 19.30
C TYR A 238 9.92 -10.41 18.11
N ALA A 239 9.31 -9.39 17.53
CA ALA A 239 9.91 -8.60 16.46
C ALA A 239 11.20 -7.87 16.88
N ASN A 240 11.26 -7.35 18.10
CA ASN A 240 12.46 -6.71 18.63
C ASN A 240 13.57 -7.73 18.86
N GLN A 241 13.26 -8.93 19.38
CA GLN A 241 14.23 -10.02 19.50
C GLN A 241 14.84 -10.36 18.13
N PHE A 242 14.00 -10.48 17.09
CA PHE A 242 14.47 -10.72 15.72
C PHE A 242 15.42 -9.61 15.23
N ILE A 243 15.15 -8.34 15.55
CA ILE A 243 16.05 -7.22 15.21
C ILE A 243 17.36 -7.30 15.99
N GLU A 244 17.33 -7.65 17.27
CA GLU A 244 18.53 -7.73 18.12
C GLU A 244 19.48 -8.85 17.70
N GLU A 245 18.98 -9.91 17.08
CA GLU A 245 19.79 -10.98 16.47
C GLU A 245 20.55 -10.53 15.22
N GLN A 246 20.15 -9.41 14.59
CA GLN A 246 20.80 -8.89 13.39
C GLN A 246 22.07 -8.09 13.72
N PRO A 247 23.02 -7.98 12.77
CA PRO A 247 24.19 -7.11 12.94
C PRO A 247 23.78 -5.66 13.25
N ILE A 248 24.63 -4.95 13.99
CA ILE A 248 24.42 -3.54 14.33
C ILE A 248 24.28 -2.73 13.03
N GLY A 249 23.17 -2.00 12.87
CA GLY A 249 22.86 -1.33 11.62
C GLY A 249 21.35 -1.23 11.38
N PRO A 250 20.93 -0.65 10.24
CA PRO A 250 19.57 -0.79 9.78
C PRO A 250 19.36 -2.23 9.32
N VAL A 251 18.27 -2.86 9.76
CA VAL A 251 17.91 -4.19 9.27
C VAL A 251 17.31 -4.02 7.87
N ASN A 252 17.95 -4.63 6.88
CA ASN A 252 17.47 -4.60 5.52
C ASN A 252 16.51 -5.78 5.31
N LEU A 253 15.20 -5.54 5.39
CA LEU A 253 14.16 -6.55 5.19
C LEU A 253 13.57 -6.45 3.79
N ASP A 254 13.30 -7.59 3.17
CA ASP A 254 12.59 -7.67 1.89
C ASP A 254 11.08 -7.65 2.17
N SER A 255 10.50 -6.46 2.29
CA SER A 255 9.05 -6.37 2.51
C SER A 255 8.27 -6.49 1.21
N TYR A 256 7.23 -7.32 1.23
CA TYR A 256 6.26 -7.52 0.14
C TYR A 256 4.88 -6.95 0.49
N SER A 257 4.82 -6.04 1.47
CA SER A 257 3.63 -5.26 1.82
C SER A 257 3.32 -4.16 0.79
N ILE A 258 3.07 -4.58 -0.45
CA ILE A 258 2.74 -3.71 -1.58
C ILE A 258 1.33 -3.96 -2.06
N ARG A 259 0.71 -2.93 -2.65
CA ARG A 259 -0.60 -3.07 -3.29
C ARG A 259 -0.41 -3.56 -4.73
N ILE A 260 -1.08 -4.64 -5.11
CA ILE A 260 -0.99 -5.20 -6.48
C ILE A 260 -1.39 -4.16 -7.53
N ASN A 261 -2.45 -3.40 -7.27
CA ASN A 261 -2.93 -2.36 -8.20
C ASN A 261 -1.89 -1.25 -8.46
N SER A 262 -0.84 -1.12 -7.64
CA SER A 262 0.25 -0.15 -7.88
C SER A 262 1.06 -0.51 -9.13
N PHE A 263 1.14 -1.78 -9.53
CA PHE A 263 1.77 -2.19 -10.80
C PHE A 263 0.95 -1.73 -12.01
N ASN A 264 -0.36 -1.59 -11.86
CA ASN A 264 -1.27 -1.10 -12.90
C ASN A 264 -1.50 0.43 -12.82
N LYS A 265 -0.55 1.15 -12.20
CA LYS A 265 -0.61 2.61 -11.99
C LYS A 265 -1.79 3.06 -11.11
N GLY A 266 -2.22 2.21 -10.19
CA GLY A 266 -3.28 2.48 -9.22
C GLY A 266 -4.63 1.87 -9.60
N LEU A 267 -5.62 1.99 -8.71
CA LEU A 267 -6.93 1.35 -8.87
C LEU A 267 -7.73 1.89 -10.08
N TYR A 268 -7.63 3.20 -10.34
CA TYR A 268 -8.27 3.90 -11.46
C TYR A 268 -7.29 4.23 -12.61
N GLY A 269 -6.05 3.76 -12.51
CA GLY A 269 -4.98 4.10 -13.45
C GLY A 269 -4.25 5.41 -13.12
N GLU A 270 -3.31 5.76 -14.01
CA GLU A 270 -2.33 6.84 -13.84
C GLU A 270 -3.00 8.22 -13.76
N GLY A 271 -2.62 9.04 -12.78
CA GLY A 271 -3.14 10.39 -12.57
C GLY A 271 -4.55 10.47 -11.96
N ALA A 272 -5.39 9.47 -12.22
CA ALA A 272 -6.71 9.33 -11.62
C ALA A 272 -6.63 8.79 -10.18
N SER A 273 -5.85 7.73 -9.98
CA SER A 273 -5.60 7.18 -8.64
C SER A 273 -4.79 8.17 -7.79
N GLU A 274 -5.16 8.32 -6.53
CA GLU A 274 -4.55 9.29 -5.62
C GLU A 274 -3.81 8.66 -4.46
N SER A 275 -4.05 7.37 -4.19
CA SER A 275 -3.24 6.68 -3.21
C SER A 275 -1.78 6.65 -3.66
N TYR A 276 -0.87 6.87 -2.70
CA TYR A 276 0.56 6.81 -2.96
C TYR A 276 0.95 5.42 -3.47
N PHE A 277 1.73 5.37 -4.56
CA PHE A 277 2.24 4.12 -5.12
C PHE A 277 3.15 3.44 -4.09
N ALA A 278 2.78 2.24 -3.65
CA ALA A 278 3.48 1.54 -2.58
C ALA A 278 4.82 0.89 -3.01
N LEU A 279 5.29 1.15 -4.23
CA LEU A 279 6.48 0.53 -4.81
C LEU A 279 7.76 1.21 -4.30
N THR A 280 8.35 0.66 -3.24
CA THR A 280 9.54 1.22 -2.58
C THR A 280 10.89 0.68 -3.08
N ARG A 281 10.93 -0.53 -3.67
CA ARG A 281 12.16 -1.25 -4.06
C ARG A 281 12.29 -1.47 -5.57
N THR A 282 11.90 -0.52 -6.42
CA THR A 282 12.07 -0.70 -7.87
C THR A 282 13.46 -0.26 -8.31
N SER A 283 14.06 -0.96 -9.27
CA SER A 283 15.39 -0.62 -9.79
C SER A 283 15.50 0.81 -10.37
N GLU A 284 14.36 1.43 -10.65
CA GLU A 284 14.17 2.77 -11.20
C GLU A 284 13.81 3.85 -10.17
N SER A 285 13.59 3.51 -8.89
CA SER A 285 13.17 4.46 -7.84
C SER A 285 14.32 5.38 -7.43
N ASN A 286 14.71 6.24 -8.37
CA ASN A 286 15.70 7.28 -8.24
C ASN A 286 15.06 8.62 -8.62
N GLU A 287 13.77 8.85 -8.32
CA GLU A 287 13.12 10.15 -8.55
C GLU A 287 13.91 11.31 -7.90
N ILE A 288 14.47 11.06 -6.71
CA ILE A 288 15.28 12.02 -5.95
C ILE A 288 16.53 12.41 -6.75
N ASP A 289 17.20 11.45 -7.38
CA ASP A 289 18.39 11.74 -8.19
C ASP A 289 18.01 12.18 -9.62
N LYS A 290 16.87 11.74 -10.19
CA LYS A 290 16.34 12.20 -11.50
C LYS A 290 16.09 13.71 -11.47
N ASN A 291 15.47 14.23 -10.41
CA ASN A 291 15.31 15.67 -10.23
C ASN A 291 16.66 16.39 -10.14
N PHE A 292 17.62 15.82 -9.40
CA PHE A 292 18.97 16.36 -9.29
C PHE A 292 19.72 16.39 -10.64
N PHE A 293 19.61 15.34 -11.47
CA PHE A 293 20.18 15.30 -12.82
C PHE A 293 19.48 16.26 -13.78
N ASN A 294 18.15 16.39 -13.67
CA ASN A 294 17.36 17.35 -14.46
C ASN A 294 17.75 18.79 -14.13
N GLU A 295 17.96 19.11 -12.85
CA GLU A 295 18.45 20.43 -12.41
C GLU A 295 19.84 20.73 -12.94
N LEU A 296 20.72 19.73 -12.96
CA LEU A 296 22.08 19.86 -13.50
C LEU A 296 22.12 19.82 -15.04
N ASN A 297 21.03 19.42 -15.69
CA ASN A 297 20.94 19.17 -17.13
C ASN A 297 22.04 18.21 -17.63
N VAL A 298 22.31 17.16 -16.85
CA VAL A 298 23.36 16.17 -17.09
C VAL A 298 22.73 14.81 -17.29
N ASP A 299 23.17 14.10 -18.33
CA ASP A 299 22.79 12.71 -18.58
C ASP A 299 23.49 11.78 -17.56
N PRO A 300 22.75 11.06 -16.70
CA PRO A 300 23.33 10.11 -15.75
C PRO A 300 24.06 8.96 -16.43
N ASP A 301 23.58 8.50 -17.58
CA ASP A 301 24.16 7.36 -18.31
C ASP A 301 25.51 7.72 -18.95
N ALA A 302 25.79 9.02 -19.11
CA ALA A 302 27.09 9.50 -19.56
C ALA A 302 28.18 9.44 -18.46
N HIS A 303 27.83 9.12 -17.21
CA HIS A 303 28.74 9.16 -16.06
C HIS A 303 29.02 7.77 -15.48
N TYR A 304 30.22 7.26 -15.75
CA TYR A 304 30.68 5.93 -15.31
C TYR A 304 30.50 5.65 -13.81
N TYR A 305 30.79 6.61 -12.92
CA TYR A 305 30.64 6.41 -11.47
C TYR A 305 29.19 6.41 -10.99
N VAL A 306 28.31 7.10 -11.71
CA VAL A 306 26.87 7.09 -11.44
C VAL A 306 26.29 5.72 -11.79
N GLU A 307 26.67 5.18 -12.96
CA GLU A 307 26.32 3.83 -13.39
C GLU A 307 26.78 2.77 -12.37
N LEU A 308 28.04 2.84 -11.92
CA LEU A 308 28.57 1.92 -10.91
C LEU A 308 27.82 2.01 -9.58
N TYR A 309 27.49 3.22 -9.12
CA TYR A 309 26.72 3.40 -7.90
C TYR A 309 25.32 2.78 -8.03
N TYR A 310 24.63 2.98 -9.15
CA TYR A 310 23.31 2.38 -9.36
C TYR A 310 23.38 0.86 -9.51
N ALA A 311 24.41 0.33 -10.16
CA ALA A 311 24.66 -1.11 -10.21
C ALA A 311 24.88 -1.69 -8.80
N TYR A 312 25.72 -1.04 -7.97
CA TYR A 312 25.89 -1.39 -6.56
C TYR A 312 24.54 -1.38 -5.81
N ARG A 313 23.79 -0.27 -5.90
CA ARG A 313 22.53 -0.08 -5.19
C ARG A 313 21.50 -1.12 -5.59
N LYS A 314 21.40 -1.44 -6.89
CA LYS A 314 20.53 -2.49 -7.42
C LYS A 314 20.82 -3.86 -6.80
N TYR A 315 22.09 -4.24 -6.69
CA TYR A 315 22.46 -5.52 -6.06
C TYR A 315 22.27 -5.49 -4.53
N TYR A 316 22.45 -4.34 -3.90
CA TYR A 316 22.34 -4.17 -2.44
C TYR A 316 20.88 -4.13 -1.94
N GLU A 317 20.03 -3.34 -2.60
CA GLU A 317 18.61 -3.18 -2.24
C GLU A 317 17.75 -4.31 -2.82
N GLY A 318 18.15 -4.85 -3.98
CA GLY A 318 17.35 -5.82 -4.73
C GLY A 318 16.10 -5.18 -5.36
N ASP A 319 15.38 -5.99 -6.14
CA ASP A 319 14.03 -5.65 -6.62
C ASP A 319 13.08 -6.76 -6.16
N TYR A 320 11.77 -6.59 -6.30
CA TYR A 320 10.77 -7.60 -5.93
C TYR A 320 10.97 -8.94 -6.66
N LEU A 321 11.57 -8.94 -7.86
CA LEU A 321 11.88 -10.15 -8.63
C LEU A 321 13.34 -10.57 -8.56
N THR A 322 14.24 -9.61 -8.31
CA THR A 322 15.67 -9.87 -8.26
C THR A 322 16.15 -9.85 -6.81
N PRO A 323 16.44 -11.02 -6.21
CA PRO A 323 16.86 -11.06 -4.82
C PRO A 323 18.19 -10.33 -4.64
N ARG A 324 18.42 -9.84 -3.43
CA ARG A 324 19.64 -9.14 -3.06
C ARG A 324 20.86 -10.03 -3.26
N ASN A 325 21.95 -9.41 -3.69
CA ASN A 325 23.23 -10.07 -3.85
C ASN A 325 24.33 -9.21 -3.26
N TYR A 326 24.56 -9.36 -1.95
CA TYR A 326 25.54 -8.57 -1.22
C TYR A 326 26.98 -8.80 -1.71
N THR A 327 27.34 -9.98 -2.20
CA THR A 327 28.71 -10.24 -2.69
C THR A 327 28.98 -9.43 -3.96
N LYS A 328 28.06 -9.47 -4.94
CA LYS A 328 28.17 -8.64 -6.15
C LYS A 328 28.06 -7.15 -5.83
N ALA A 329 27.18 -6.77 -4.91
CA ALA A 329 27.07 -5.38 -4.47
C ALA A 329 28.42 -4.88 -3.91
N PHE A 330 29.06 -5.68 -3.08
CA PHE A 330 30.36 -5.34 -2.48
C PHE A 330 31.45 -5.20 -3.54
N GLU A 331 31.53 -6.15 -4.48
CA GLU A 331 32.52 -6.11 -5.57
C GLU A 331 32.39 -4.83 -6.41
N VAL A 332 31.16 -4.46 -6.78
CA VAL A 332 30.89 -3.25 -7.56
C VAL A 332 31.17 -1.98 -6.74
N ALA A 333 30.76 -1.94 -5.47
CA ALA A 333 31.00 -0.81 -4.58
C ALA A 333 32.50 -0.59 -4.34
N LEU A 334 33.25 -1.67 -4.11
CA LEU A 334 34.69 -1.65 -3.90
C LEU A 334 35.43 -1.19 -5.16
N LEU A 335 35.00 -1.63 -6.34
CA LEU A 335 35.53 -1.16 -7.61
C LEU A 335 35.31 0.36 -7.77
N CYS A 336 34.09 0.84 -7.51
CA CYS A 336 33.75 2.25 -7.54
C CYS A 336 34.62 3.07 -6.57
N ALA A 337 34.73 2.62 -5.31
CA ALA A 337 35.49 3.29 -4.27
C ALA A 337 37.00 3.35 -4.58
N ASN A 338 37.60 2.21 -4.97
CA ASN A 338 39.04 2.13 -5.27
C ASN A 338 39.43 2.93 -6.51
N ALA A 339 38.59 2.95 -7.53
CA ALA A 339 38.82 3.76 -8.73
C ALA A 339 38.66 5.25 -8.41
N GLY A 340 37.66 5.61 -7.60
CA GLY A 340 37.35 6.98 -7.24
C GLY A 340 38.42 7.64 -6.36
N ILE A 341 38.87 6.98 -5.29
CA ILE A 341 39.86 7.57 -4.35
C ILE A 341 41.19 7.90 -5.03
N LYS A 342 41.56 7.15 -6.07
CA LYS A 342 42.79 7.39 -6.85
C LYS A 342 42.71 8.62 -7.76
N MET A 343 41.54 9.22 -7.94
CA MET A 343 41.38 10.39 -8.80
C MET A 343 42.03 11.64 -8.17
N PRO A 344 42.89 12.37 -8.91
CA PRO A 344 43.53 13.58 -8.38
C PRO A 344 42.54 14.69 -8.00
N SER A 345 41.38 14.77 -8.66
CA SER A 345 40.30 15.71 -8.34
C SER A 345 39.76 15.48 -6.92
N ILE A 346 39.53 14.21 -6.57
CA ILE A 346 38.96 13.79 -5.29
C ILE A 346 40.00 13.88 -4.19
N GLN A 347 41.24 13.50 -4.46
CA GLN A 347 42.33 13.64 -3.49
C GLN A 347 42.57 15.12 -3.13
N ARG A 348 42.41 16.05 -4.09
CA ARG A 348 42.43 17.49 -3.83
C ARG A 348 41.24 17.97 -3.00
N TYR A 349 40.08 17.34 -3.13
CA TYR A 349 38.88 17.66 -2.35
C TYR A 349 39.02 17.19 -0.91
N ILE A 350 39.49 15.95 -0.68
CA ILE A 350 39.77 15.40 0.66
C ILE A 350 40.73 16.33 1.43
N ASN A 351 41.75 16.85 0.75
CA ASN A 351 42.71 17.78 1.35
C ASN A 351 42.20 19.22 1.52
N ASN A 352 41.03 19.57 0.95
CA ASN A 352 40.44 20.91 1.01
C ASN A 352 38.89 20.83 1.02
N PRO A 353 38.28 20.52 2.19
CA PRO A 353 36.84 20.25 2.31
C PRO A 353 35.93 21.49 2.12
N ASN A 354 36.50 22.70 1.97
CA ASN A 354 35.72 23.94 1.80
C ASN A 354 35.21 24.17 0.35
N LYS A 355 35.39 23.22 -0.55
CA LYS A 355 34.89 23.31 -1.94
C LYS A 355 33.50 22.72 -2.05
N GLN A 356 32.69 23.22 -2.99
CA GLN A 356 31.41 22.60 -3.29
C GLN A 356 31.62 21.18 -3.83
N PRO A 357 30.83 20.19 -3.39
CA PRO A 357 30.94 18.82 -3.88
C PRO A 357 30.58 18.76 -5.36
N THR A 358 31.41 18.08 -6.16
CA THR A 358 31.09 17.72 -7.54
C THR A 358 30.22 16.46 -7.59
N LEU A 359 29.57 16.21 -8.74
CA LEU A 359 28.82 14.98 -9.00
C LEU A 359 29.65 13.73 -8.66
N GLU A 360 30.87 13.65 -9.18
CA GLU A 360 31.79 12.53 -8.92
C GLU A 360 32.07 12.35 -7.42
N THR A 361 32.34 13.43 -6.67
CA THR A 361 32.60 13.31 -5.22
C THR A 361 31.41 12.78 -4.44
N LEU A 362 30.17 13.13 -4.85
CA LEU A 362 28.96 12.65 -4.20
C LEU A 362 28.78 11.15 -4.42
N PHE A 363 28.80 10.69 -5.67
CA PHE A 363 28.55 9.28 -6.01
C PHE A 363 29.68 8.36 -5.55
N ILE A 364 30.94 8.81 -5.69
CA ILE A 364 32.07 8.05 -5.15
C ILE A 364 32.01 8.02 -3.63
N GLY A 365 31.68 9.13 -2.96
CA GLY A 365 31.51 9.12 -1.52
C GLY A 365 30.35 8.24 -1.06
N ARG A 366 29.27 8.12 -1.84
CA ARG A 366 28.18 7.14 -1.59
C ARG A 366 28.68 5.69 -1.76
N CYS A 367 29.49 5.39 -2.78
CA CYS A 367 30.13 4.07 -2.93
C CYS A 367 31.06 3.75 -1.74
N VAL A 368 31.93 4.69 -1.34
CA VAL A 368 32.86 4.56 -0.20
C VAL A 368 32.08 4.35 1.10
N SER A 369 30.98 5.09 1.29
CA SER A 369 30.05 4.88 2.41
C SER A 369 29.46 3.48 2.41
N GLY A 370 29.04 2.97 1.24
CA GLY A 370 28.52 1.62 1.09
C GLY A 370 29.53 0.56 1.50
N VAL A 371 30.78 0.68 1.03
CA VAL A 371 31.88 -0.23 1.40
C VAL A 371 32.09 -0.24 2.92
N GLY A 372 32.21 0.93 3.55
CA GLY A 372 32.37 1.03 5.00
C GLY A 372 31.20 0.41 5.78
N HIS A 373 29.97 0.61 5.29
CA HIS A 373 28.77 0.01 5.89
C HIS A 373 28.74 -1.51 5.77
N MET A 374 29.10 -2.05 4.60
CA MET A 374 29.12 -3.49 4.36
C MET A 374 30.18 -4.20 5.20
N TYR A 375 31.36 -3.59 5.40
CA TYR A 375 32.37 -4.08 6.34
C TYR A 375 31.90 -4.04 7.80
N LEU A 376 31.17 -2.99 8.20
CA LEU A 376 30.62 -2.85 9.55
C LEU A 376 29.62 -3.97 9.86
N ARG A 377 28.76 -4.31 8.88
CA ARG A 377 27.70 -5.31 9.05
C ARG A 377 28.11 -6.74 8.70
N GLY A 378 29.17 -6.92 7.90
CA GLY A 378 29.55 -8.22 7.35
C GLY A 378 28.62 -8.67 6.21
N GLU A 379 28.06 -7.74 5.44
CA GLU A 379 27.14 -8.04 4.35
C GLU A 379 27.91 -8.34 3.07
N GLY A 380 27.91 -9.60 2.61
CA GLY A 380 28.63 -10.01 1.40
C GLY A 380 30.14 -10.16 1.55
N ILE A 381 30.69 -9.87 2.75
CA ILE A 381 32.10 -10.02 3.11
C ILE A 381 32.22 -10.35 4.61
N GLU A 382 33.38 -10.87 5.04
CA GLU A 382 33.68 -11.06 6.46
C GLU A 382 33.72 -9.70 7.19
N GLN A 383 33.11 -9.67 8.39
CA GLN A 383 33.00 -8.46 9.18
C GLN A 383 34.36 -7.97 9.65
N ASN A 384 34.68 -6.71 9.36
CA ASN A 384 35.94 -6.08 9.76
C ASN A 384 35.72 -4.62 10.18
N TYR A 385 35.67 -4.41 11.50
CA TYR A 385 35.39 -3.10 12.07
C TYR A 385 36.51 -2.07 11.87
N THR A 386 37.77 -2.51 11.81
CA THR A 386 38.90 -1.61 11.59
C THR A 386 38.89 -1.05 10.17
N GLU A 387 38.65 -1.90 9.18
CA GLU A 387 38.49 -1.44 7.79
C GLU A 387 37.22 -0.60 7.64
N ALA A 388 36.12 -0.98 8.28
CA ALA A 388 34.89 -0.18 8.29
C ALA A 388 35.14 1.26 8.78
N LEU A 389 35.88 1.41 9.89
CA LEU A 389 36.22 2.72 10.45
C LEU A 389 37.06 3.55 9.47
N ASP A 390 38.08 2.95 8.84
CA ASP A 390 38.93 3.63 7.86
C ASP A 390 38.11 4.12 6.65
N TRP A 391 37.27 3.24 6.08
CA TRP A 391 36.41 3.57 4.96
C TRP A 391 35.36 4.65 5.32
N LEU A 392 34.74 4.57 6.50
CA LEU A 392 33.75 5.55 6.95
C LEU A 392 34.37 6.91 7.27
N ASN A 393 35.60 6.96 7.77
CA ASN A 393 36.35 8.21 7.95
C ASN A 393 36.69 8.87 6.60
N ILE A 394 36.98 8.08 5.56
CA ILE A 394 37.13 8.63 4.21
C ILE A 394 35.76 9.13 3.70
N ALA A 395 34.70 8.36 3.91
CA ALA A 395 33.34 8.71 3.48
C ALA A 395 32.86 10.01 4.12
N SER A 396 33.11 10.24 5.42
CA SER A 396 32.67 11.43 6.15
C SER A 396 33.30 12.73 5.63
N ASN A 397 34.51 12.64 5.06
CA ASN A 397 35.19 13.75 4.41
C ASN A 397 34.68 14.03 2.99
N LEU A 398 34.14 13.01 2.31
CA LEU A 398 33.61 13.12 0.95
C LEU A 398 32.14 13.56 0.94
N VAL A 399 31.33 12.93 1.79
CA VAL A 399 29.87 13.08 1.80
C VAL A 399 29.38 13.32 3.22
N SER A 400 28.68 14.43 3.39
CA SER A 400 27.98 14.77 4.63
C SER A 400 26.63 14.03 4.70
N SER A 401 26.65 12.71 4.94
CA SER A 401 25.47 11.85 5.03
C SER A 401 25.13 11.51 6.48
N SER A 402 23.83 11.53 6.81
CA SER A 402 23.34 11.10 8.12
C SER A 402 23.69 9.64 8.42
N ALA A 403 23.65 8.75 7.42
CA ALA A 403 23.96 7.33 7.58
C ALA A 403 25.42 7.10 8.01
N VAL A 404 26.37 7.76 7.33
CA VAL A 404 27.81 7.65 7.63
C VAL A 404 28.11 8.08 9.05
N PHE A 405 27.61 9.25 9.47
CA PHE A 405 27.84 9.75 10.83
C PHE A 405 27.17 8.85 11.87
N ASN A 406 26.00 8.29 11.58
CA ASN A 406 25.36 7.35 12.49
C ASN A 406 26.16 6.04 12.63
N ASP A 407 26.75 5.53 11.55
CA ASP A 407 27.57 4.32 11.59
C ASP A 407 28.90 4.55 12.33
N LEU A 408 29.54 5.71 12.12
CA LEU A 408 30.67 6.14 12.96
C LEU A 408 30.26 6.23 14.44
N GLY A 409 29.10 6.83 14.74
CA GLY A 409 28.56 6.89 16.09
C GLY A 409 28.42 5.51 16.73
N ASN A 410 27.90 4.52 16.00
CA ASN A 410 27.79 3.13 16.47
C ASN A 410 29.18 2.52 16.76
N ILE A 411 30.17 2.75 15.89
CA ILE A 411 31.53 2.24 16.10
C ILE A 411 32.12 2.78 17.41
N TYR A 412 32.01 4.08 17.65
CA TYR A 412 32.53 4.70 18.88
C TYR A 412 31.74 4.30 20.13
N GLU A 413 30.42 4.20 20.06
CA GLU A 413 29.57 3.82 21.20
C GLU A 413 29.82 2.38 21.66
N TYR A 414 29.91 1.43 20.73
CA TYR A 414 30.06 0.01 21.01
C TYR A 414 31.53 -0.47 20.97
N ALA A 415 32.50 0.43 20.81
CA ALA A 415 33.93 0.12 20.69
C ALA A 415 34.27 -0.90 19.59
N LEU A 416 33.57 -0.85 18.45
CA LEU A 416 33.73 -1.82 17.38
C LEU A 416 35.08 -1.63 16.67
N GLY A 417 36.04 -2.53 16.91
CA GLY A 417 37.40 -2.38 16.39
C GLY A 417 38.25 -1.34 17.15
N LEU A 418 37.76 -0.87 18.31
CA LEU A 418 38.46 0.05 19.22
C LEU A 418 38.73 -0.65 20.56
N PRO A 419 39.75 -0.22 21.33
CA PRO A 419 40.05 -0.82 22.63
C PRO A 419 38.98 -0.50 23.69
N GLU A 420 38.39 0.69 23.65
CA GLU A 420 37.41 1.19 24.62
C GLU A 420 36.34 2.06 23.93
N PRO A 421 35.11 2.13 24.49
CA PRO A 421 34.04 2.95 23.93
C PRO A 421 34.29 4.45 24.18
N ASP A 422 34.06 5.26 23.15
CA ASP A 422 34.20 6.72 23.18
C ASP A 422 32.83 7.39 23.00
N TYR A 423 32.19 7.66 24.13
CA TYR A 423 30.84 8.23 24.15
C TYR A 423 30.81 9.71 23.74
N GLU A 424 31.90 10.45 23.90
CA GLU A 424 31.95 11.86 23.49
C GLU A 424 31.95 11.96 21.97
N ASN A 425 32.83 11.21 21.31
CA ASN A 425 32.83 11.14 19.85
C ASN A 425 31.50 10.58 19.32
N ALA A 426 30.96 9.51 19.92
CA ALA A 426 29.65 8.96 19.53
C ALA A 426 28.54 10.03 19.61
N ARG A 427 28.49 10.80 20.70
CA ARG A 427 27.53 11.89 20.88
C ARG A 427 27.65 12.94 19.78
N THR A 428 28.87 13.38 19.46
CA THR A 428 29.09 14.38 18.41
C THR A 428 28.65 13.89 17.03
N TYR A 429 28.96 12.64 16.69
CA TYR A 429 28.57 12.06 15.41
C TYR A 429 27.06 11.86 15.31
N TYR A 430 26.39 11.41 16.38
CA TYR A 430 24.93 11.32 16.39
C TYR A 430 24.26 12.68 16.30
N GLU A 431 24.79 13.72 16.95
CA GLU A 431 24.28 15.08 16.81
C GLU A 431 24.43 15.60 15.37
N LEU A 432 25.60 15.39 14.75
CA LEU A 432 25.84 15.73 13.35
C LEU A 432 24.88 14.99 12.41
N ALA A 433 24.67 13.70 12.65
CA ALA A 433 23.75 12.87 11.88
C ALA A 433 22.29 13.32 12.04
N HIS A 434 21.87 13.70 13.26
CA HIS A 434 20.53 14.22 13.54
C HIS A 434 20.29 15.58 12.86
N ARG A 435 21.27 16.50 12.87
CA ARG A 435 21.19 17.79 12.16
C ARG A 435 21.01 17.61 10.64
N LYS A 436 21.36 16.44 10.11
CA LYS A 436 21.13 16.06 8.70
C LYS A 436 19.75 15.42 8.46
N GLY A 437 18.90 15.35 9.48
CA GLY A 437 17.51 14.87 9.37
C GLY A 437 17.32 13.36 9.55
N GLY A 438 18.34 12.61 9.97
CA GLY A 438 18.22 11.16 10.12
C GLY A 438 17.40 10.75 11.34
N SER A 439 16.30 10.03 11.13
CA SER A 439 15.44 9.50 12.20
C SER A 439 16.17 8.46 13.07
N ARG A 440 16.99 7.61 12.44
CA ARG A 440 17.87 6.65 13.14
C ARG A 440 18.86 7.36 14.06
N ALA A 441 19.45 8.45 13.59
CA ALA A 441 20.37 9.26 14.37
C ALA A 441 19.68 9.98 15.52
N ALA A 442 18.47 10.51 15.31
CA ALA A 442 17.67 11.11 16.37
C ALA A 442 17.40 10.11 17.50
N PHE A 443 17.06 8.86 17.16
CA PHE A 443 16.88 7.78 18.11
C PHE A 443 18.17 7.45 18.88
N ASN A 444 19.27 7.17 18.17
CA ASN A 444 20.55 6.83 18.80
C ASN A 444 21.07 7.97 19.69
N PHE A 445 20.93 9.22 19.24
CA PHE A 445 21.28 10.41 20.01
C PHE A 445 20.45 10.52 21.28
N GLY A 446 19.11 10.40 21.17
CA GLY A 446 18.21 10.42 22.31
C GLY A 446 18.48 9.29 23.29
N LYS A 447 18.70 8.06 22.81
CA LYS A 447 19.05 6.90 23.64
C LYS A 447 20.33 7.14 24.43
N LEU A 448 21.39 7.65 23.78
CA LEU A 448 22.65 7.98 24.45
C LEU A 448 22.48 9.09 25.51
N MET A 449 21.67 10.11 25.21
CA MET A 449 21.33 11.18 26.15
C MET A 449 20.56 10.68 27.37
N LEU A 450 19.65 9.71 27.23
CA LEU A 450 18.95 9.11 28.37
C LEU A 450 19.89 8.30 29.27
N GLN A 451 20.84 7.57 28.67
CA GLN A 451 21.74 6.70 29.43
C GLN A 451 22.87 7.45 30.15
N ARG A 452 23.39 8.53 29.55
CA ARG A 452 24.62 9.22 30.00
C ARG A 452 24.51 10.73 30.09
N GLY A 453 23.39 11.32 29.64
CA GLY A 453 23.16 12.76 29.68
C GLY A 453 22.83 13.27 31.08
N ALA A 454 22.83 14.59 31.22
CA ALA A 454 22.44 15.23 32.47
C ALA A 454 20.90 15.09 32.68
N PRO A 455 20.39 15.03 33.93
CA PRO A 455 18.97 14.78 34.19
C PRO A 455 18.00 15.77 33.52
N ASN A 456 18.46 17.01 33.31
CA ASN A 456 17.75 18.08 32.62
C ASN A 456 17.68 17.89 31.09
N GLU A 457 18.43 16.96 30.51
CA GLU A 457 18.42 16.63 29.08
C GLU A 457 17.44 15.50 28.74
N SER A 458 16.87 14.83 29.75
CA SER A 458 15.98 13.67 29.57
C SER A 458 14.72 14.01 28.75
N GLU A 459 14.09 15.16 28.98
CA GLU A 459 12.90 15.56 28.21
C GLU A 459 13.23 15.79 26.73
N LYS A 460 14.35 16.45 26.45
CA LYS A 460 14.84 16.65 25.07
C LYS A 460 15.14 15.33 24.39
N ALA A 461 15.68 14.36 25.12
CA ALA A 461 15.96 13.04 24.59
C ALA A 461 14.67 12.28 24.22
N TRP A 462 13.62 12.38 25.04
CA TRP A 462 12.31 11.81 24.73
C TRP A 462 11.62 12.50 23.55
N GLU A 463 11.76 13.81 23.41
CA GLU A 463 11.27 14.53 22.21
C GLU A 463 11.95 14.02 20.93
N LEU A 464 13.26 13.79 20.98
CA LEU A 464 14.02 13.23 19.85
C LEU A 464 13.55 11.81 19.51
N ILE A 465 13.39 10.94 20.50
CA ILE A 465 12.90 9.57 20.30
C ILE A 465 11.47 9.58 19.75
N LYS A 466 10.59 10.43 20.28
CA LYS A 466 9.22 10.60 19.79
C LYS A 466 9.21 11.08 18.33
N SER A 467 10.07 12.02 17.97
CA SER A 467 10.20 12.50 16.58
C SER A 467 10.71 11.39 15.64
N ALA A 468 11.62 10.53 16.12
CA ALA A 468 12.11 9.38 15.37
C ALA A 468 11.01 8.32 15.18
N ALA A 469 10.21 8.07 16.22
CA ALA A 469 9.05 7.16 16.15
C ALA A 469 8.01 7.66 15.13
N TYR A 470 7.67 8.95 15.15
CA TYR A 470 6.77 9.54 14.14
C TYR A 470 7.35 9.58 12.73
N SER A 471 8.68 9.57 12.60
CA SER A 471 9.36 9.37 11.33
C SER A 471 9.39 7.91 10.88
N SER A 472 8.62 7.01 11.53
CA SER A 472 8.51 5.59 11.21
C SER A 472 9.80 4.78 11.36
N TYR A 473 10.69 5.17 12.29
CA TYR A 473 11.85 4.34 12.63
C TYR A 473 11.45 3.21 13.60
N PRO A 474 11.53 1.92 13.21
CA PRO A 474 10.95 0.82 13.99
C PRO A 474 11.44 0.75 15.43
N GLN A 475 12.76 0.80 15.66
CA GLN A 475 13.34 0.68 16.99
C GLN A 475 12.94 1.86 17.91
N ALA A 476 12.68 3.05 17.35
CA ALA A 476 12.15 4.16 18.13
C ALA A 476 10.68 3.95 18.51
N MET A 477 9.87 3.38 17.62
CA MET A 477 8.47 3.06 17.91
C MET A 477 8.36 2.07 19.07
N TYR A 478 9.14 0.99 19.02
CA TYR A 478 9.18 -0.02 20.09
C TYR A 478 9.66 0.59 21.41
N PHE A 479 10.80 1.28 21.41
CA PHE A 479 11.37 1.87 22.62
C PHE A 479 10.45 2.93 23.26
N TYR A 480 9.79 3.75 22.43
CA TYR A 480 8.83 4.73 22.93
C TYR A 480 7.54 4.07 23.45
N GLY A 481 7.06 3.01 22.79
CA GLY A 481 5.93 2.20 23.26
C GLY A 481 6.21 1.57 24.62
N GLN A 482 7.41 0.98 24.79
CA GLN A 482 7.84 0.39 26.05
C GLN A 482 7.87 1.42 27.20
N ALA A 483 8.31 2.64 26.93
CA ALA A 483 8.33 3.72 27.92
C ALA A 483 6.91 4.15 28.36
N ILE A 484 5.94 4.11 27.46
CA ILE A 484 4.52 4.36 27.79
C ILE A 484 3.97 3.21 28.64
N GLU A 485 4.26 1.97 28.26
CA GLU A 485 3.81 0.76 28.96
C GLU A 485 4.36 0.67 30.40
N GLN A 486 5.63 1.04 30.60
CA GLN A 486 6.28 1.10 31.91
C GLN A 486 5.81 2.30 32.77
N GLY A 487 5.04 3.22 32.20
CA GLY A 487 4.55 4.41 32.89
C GLY A 487 5.61 5.52 33.06
N GLU A 488 6.75 5.42 32.36
CA GLU A 488 7.76 6.49 32.32
C GLU A 488 7.24 7.72 31.55
N ARG A 489 6.37 7.49 30.57
CA ARG A 489 5.71 8.52 29.77
C ARG A 489 4.20 8.37 29.83
N SER A 490 3.50 9.51 29.87
CA SER A 490 2.05 9.53 29.68
C SER A 490 1.72 9.31 28.21
N GLY A 491 0.85 8.34 27.93
CA GLY A 491 0.33 8.06 26.61
C GLY A 491 -1.06 7.45 26.70
N TYR A 492 -1.88 7.64 25.66
CA TYR A 492 -3.16 6.95 25.55
C TYR A 492 -2.93 5.52 25.05
N LEU A 493 -3.72 4.55 25.52
CA LEU A 493 -3.56 3.15 25.12
C LEU A 493 -3.82 2.93 23.63
N GLY A 494 -4.65 3.77 23.00
CA GLY A 494 -4.81 3.79 21.55
C GLY A 494 -3.53 4.18 20.81
N ASP A 495 -2.78 5.17 21.32
CA ASP A 495 -1.50 5.57 20.74
C ASP A 495 -0.45 4.46 20.90
N LEU A 496 -0.43 3.78 22.05
CA LEU A 496 0.44 2.64 22.30
C LEU A 496 0.16 1.48 21.33
N ALA A 497 -1.11 1.10 21.19
CA ALA A 497 -1.52 0.05 20.24
C ALA A 497 -1.14 0.42 18.80
N THR A 498 -1.29 1.70 18.44
CA THR A 498 -0.90 2.22 17.11
C THR A 498 0.61 2.13 16.88
N LEU A 499 1.43 2.51 17.87
CA LEU A 499 2.89 2.41 17.78
C LEU A 499 3.37 0.97 17.60
N TYR A 500 2.85 0.04 18.41
CA TYR A 500 3.21 -1.38 18.27
C TYR A 500 2.66 -2.00 16.98
N LYS A 501 1.44 -1.65 16.55
CA LYS A 501 0.89 -2.07 15.25
C LYS A 501 1.84 -1.69 14.11
N TYR A 502 2.22 -0.41 14.01
CA TYR A 502 3.13 0.05 12.96
C TYR A 502 4.52 -0.59 13.06
N PHE A 503 5.04 -0.81 14.27
CA PHE A 503 6.32 -1.49 14.45
C PHE A 503 6.30 -2.91 13.90
N VAL A 504 5.28 -3.69 14.25
CA VAL A 504 5.08 -5.08 13.81
C VAL A 504 4.89 -5.14 12.29
N GLU A 505 4.05 -4.26 11.72
CA GLU A 505 3.82 -4.20 10.26
C GLU A 505 5.06 -3.81 9.45
N LYS A 506 6.03 -3.11 10.05
CA LYS A 506 7.31 -2.81 9.38
C LYS A 506 8.23 -4.03 9.31
N ILE A 507 8.08 -5.00 10.21
CA ILE A 507 8.88 -6.23 10.29
C ILE A 507 8.07 -7.37 9.66
N GLU A 508 7.52 -7.08 8.48
CA GLU A 508 6.53 -7.91 7.81
C GLU A 508 6.96 -9.36 7.52
N PRO A 509 8.20 -9.63 7.03
CA PRO A 509 8.60 -11.01 6.66
C PRO A 509 8.59 -12.01 7.82
N VAL A 510 8.56 -11.53 9.06
CA VAL A 510 8.49 -12.39 10.25
C VAL A 510 7.08 -12.89 10.50
N PHE A 511 6.06 -12.12 10.13
CA PHE A 511 4.67 -12.38 10.48
C PHE A 511 3.84 -12.89 9.29
N THR A 512 4.24 -12.60 8.06
CA THR A 512 3.44 -12.88 6.86
C THR A 512 4.18 -13.71 5.81
N ASP A 513 3.40 -14.34 4.94
CA ASP A 513 3.90 -15.08 3.78
C ASP A 513 3.62 -14.29 2.47
N LEU A 514 3.67 -12.95 2.51
CA LEU A 514 3.39 -12.11 1.34
C LEU A 514 4.41 -12.31 0.20
N ASP A 515 5.66 -12.69 0.51
CA ASP A 515 6.66 -13.07 -0.49
C ASP A 515 6.18 -14.27 -1.34
N TRP A 516 5.69 -15.32 -0.68
CA TRP A 516 5.10 -16.48 -1.36
C TRP A 516 3.87 -16.08 -2.19
N ALA A 517 2.97 -15.27 -1.63
CA ALA A 517 1.78 -14.80 -2.33
C ALA A 517 2.13 -14.00 -3.60
N PHE A 518 3.13 -13.13 -3.51
CA PHE A 518 3.62 -12.33 -4.63
C PHE A 518 4.30 -13.20 -5.70
N LYS A 519 5.14 -14.16 -5.31
CA LYS A 519 5.75 -15.12 -6.24
C LYS A 519 4.69 -15.94 -6.99
N CYS A 520 3.65 -16.40 -6.29
CA CYS A 520 2.51 -17.11 -6.90
C CYS A 520 1.77 -16.22 -7.90
N LEU A 521 1.56 -14.95 -7.57
CA LEU A 521 0.91 -13.99 -8.46
C LEU A 521 1.71 -13.79 -9.76
N VAL A 522 3.03 -13.62 -9.66
CA VAL A 522 3.90 -13.45 -10.84
C VAL A 522 4.00 -14.76 -11.64
N ALA A 523 3.88 -15.91 -10.98
CA ALA A 523 3.75 -17.20 -11.64
C ALA A 523 2.37 -17.43 -12.31
N GLY A 524 1.41 -16.51 -12.13
CA GLY A 524 0.06 -16.62 -12.69
C GLY A 524 -0.88 -17.53 -11.89
N ASP A 525 -0.49 -18.01 -10.71
CA ASP A 525 -1.38 -18.71 -9.78
C ASP A 525 -2.14 -17.72 -8.89
N ILE A 526 -3.23 -17.20 -9.45
CA ILE A 526 -4.09 -16.20 -8.81
C ILE A 526 -4.79 -16.78 -7.57
N ARG A 527 -5.10 -18.08 -7.54
CA ARG A 527 -5.83 -18.70 -6.42
C ARG A 527 -4.98 -18.74 -5.16
N SER A 528 -3.76 -19.24 -5.28
CA SER A 528 -2.80 -19.28 -4.17
C SER A 528 -2.38 -17.88 -3.74
N ALA A 529 -2.19 -16.96 -4.71
CA ALA A 529 -1.93 -15.56 -4.41
C ALA A 529 -3.07 -14.95 -3.58
N LEU A 530 -4.32 -15.12 -4.01
CA LEU A 530 -5.50 -14.63 -3.28
C LEU A 530 -5.54 -15.17 -1.84
N LEU A 531 -5.20 -16.44 -1.65
CA LEU A 531 -5.15 -17.05 -0.33
C LEU A 531 -4.11 -16.37 0.58
N GLY A 532 -2.88 -16.17 0.09
CA GLY A 532 -1.82 -15.50 0.85
C GLY A 532 -2.14 -14.04 1.17
N TYR A 533 -2.67 -13.29 0.19
CA TYR A 533 -3.12 -11.91 0.41
C TYR A 533 -4.30 -11.86 1.39
N ALA A 534 -5.24 -12.79 1.33
CA ALA A 534 -6.35 -12.84 2.27
C ALA A 534 -5.90 -13.16 3.71
N MET A 535 -4.92 -14.06 3.89
CA MET A 535 -4.33 -14.33 5.20
C MET A 535 -3.70 -13.08 5.80
N ALA A 536 -2.88 -12.36 5.03
CA ALA A 536 -2.29 -11.09 5.45
C ALA A 536 -3.35 -9.98 5.65
N ALA A 537 -4.43 -9.98 4.87
CA ALA A 537 -5.53 -9.03 5.02
C ALA A 537 -6.27 -9.21 6.35
N GLU A 538 -6.46 -10.45 6.82
CA GLU A 538 -7.02 -10.74 8.16
C GLU A 538 -6.06 -10.36 9.30
N GLN A 539 -4.75 -10.49 9.08
CA GLN A 539 -3.73 -10.03 10.03
C GLN A 539 -3.73 -8.50 10.19
N GLY A 540 -4.24 -7.75 9.21
CA GLY A 540 -4.45 -6.30 9.32
C GLY A 540 -3.71 -5.45 8.30
N TYR A 541 -2.89 -6.05 7.44
CA TYR A 541 -2.15 -5.33 6.41
C TYR A 541 -3.09 -4.66 5.41
N GLU A 542 -3.10 -3.32 5.39
CA GLU A 542 -3.90 -2.52 4.46
C GLU A 542 -3.56 -2.83 2.99
N SER A 543 -2.26 -3.03 2.71
CA SER A 543 -1.76 -3.38 1.39
C SER A 543 -2.33 -4.71 0.89
N ALA A 544 -2.43 -5.69 1.78
CA ALA A 544 -3.00 -6.99 1.49
C ALA A 544 -4.54 -6.94 1.37
N GLN A 545 -5.21 -6.11 2.18
CA GLN A 545 -6.67 -5.90 2.08
C GLN A 545 -7.06 -5.33 0.71
N SER A 546 -6.40 -4.27 0.27
CA SER A 546 -6.64 -3.69 -1.06
C SER A 546 -6.28 -4.65 -2.20
N SER A 547 -5.20 -5.42 -2.05
CA SER A 547 -4.76 -6.41 -3.03
C SER A 547 -5.70 -7.60 -3.16
N ALA A 548 -6.12 -8.20 -2.03
CA ALA A 548 -7.09 -9.28 -2.01
C ALA A 548 -8.43 -8.81 -2.60
N ALA A 549 -8.87 -7.60 -2.26
CA ALA A 549 -10.08 -7.01 -2.81
C ALA A 549 -9.99 -6.84 -4.34
N PHE A 550 -8.85 -6.40 -4.84
CA PHE A 550 -8.59 -6.24 -6.28
C PHE A 550 -8.58 -7.57 -7.03
N ILE A 551 -8.01 -8.64 -6.46
CA ILE A 551 -8.08 -9.99 -7.04
C ILE A 551 -9.52 -10.54 -7.02
N LEU A 552 -10.29 -10.22 -5.98
CA LEU A 552 -11.67 -10.68 -5.88
C LEU A 552 -12.60 -9.96 -6.85
N TYR A 553 -12.43 -8.65 -7.00
CA TYR A 553 -13.20 -7.78 -7.88
C TYR A 553 -12.32 -6.64 -8.41
N PRO A 554 -11.78 -6.78 -9.63
CA PRO A 554 -10.94 -5.75 -10.25
C PRO A 554 -11.79 -4.61 -10.82
N THR A 555 -11.16 -3.45 -11.03
CA THR A 555 -11.76 -2.33 -11.75
C THR A 555 -11.82 -2.62 -13.25
N THR A 556 -12.92 -2.27 -13.89
CA THR A 556 -13.07 -2.30 -15.36
C THR A 556 -13.10 -0.90 -15.93
N SER A 557 -12.82 -0.78 -17.23
CA SER A 557 -12.96 0.48 -17.93
C SER A 557 -14.44 0.88 -18.01
N TYR A 558 -14.73 2.18 -18.05
CA TYR A 558 -16.11 2.67 -18.07
C TYR A 558 -17.00 2.13 -19.21
N LEU A 559 -16.40 1.84 -20.37
CA LEU A 559 -17.12 1.30 -21.54
C LEU A 559 -17.22 -0.22 -21.55
N GLU A 560 -16.58 -0.91 -20.60
CA GLU A 560 -16.61 -2.35 -20.46
C GLU A 560 -17.74 -2.76 -19.53
N GLU A 561 -18.27 -3.97 -19.74
CA GLU A 561 -19.25 -4.54 -18.82
C GLU A 561 -18.60 -4.80 -17.45
N PRO A 562 -19.36 -4.67 -16.35
CA PRO A 562 -18.84 -4.97 -15.03
C PRO A 562 -18.49 -6.47 -14.90
N PRO A 563 -17.52 -6.82 -14.04
CA PRO A 563 -17.11 -8.20 -13.81
C PRO A 563 -18.26 -9.11 -13.40
N LYS A 564 -18.34 -10.29 -14.01
CA LYS A 564 -19.35 -11.30 -13.70
C LYS A 564 -18.80 -12.23 -12.61
N ILE A 565 -19.26 -12.01 -11.38
CA ILE A 565 -18.80 -12.76 -10.21
C ILE A 565 -19.98 -13.16 -9.29
N PRO A 566 -19.85 -14.26 -8.51
CA PRO A 566 -20.86 -14.66 -7.54
C PRO A 566 -20.97 -13.64 -6.40
N ILE A 567 -22.17 -13.56 -5.81
CA ILE A 567 -22.50 -12.55 -4.80
C ILE A 567 -21.61 -12.62 -3.56
N ASP A 568 -21.21 -13.82 -3.12
CA ASP A 568 -20.39 -13.99 -1.92
C ASP A 568 -18.96 -13.47 -2.13
N ARG A 569 -18.39 -13.72 -3.32
CA ARG A 569 -17.10 -13.13 -3.73
C ARG A 569 -17.17 -11.60 -3.78
N TYR A 570 -18.26 -11.05 -4.32
CA TYR A 570 -18.48 -9.60 -4.37
C TYR A 570 -18.59 -8.99 -2.96
N LYS A 571 -19.35 -9.61 -2.06
CA LYS A 571 -19.46 -9.17 -0.64
C LYS A 571 -18.12 -9.24 0.08
N SER A 572 -17.32 -10.27 -0.16
CA SER A 572 -15.96 -10.38 0.39
C SER A 572 -15.05 -9.26 -0.13
N ALA A 573 -15.08 -8.98 -1.43
CA ALA A 573 -14.32 -7.86 -2.01
C ALA A 573 -14.72 -6.52 -1.38
N LEU A 574 -16.03 -6.26 -1.28
CA LEU A 574 -16.58 -5.06 -0.66
C LEU A 574 -16.10 -4.89 0.80
N ASN A 575 -16.12 -5.97 1.59
CA ASN A 575 -15.64 -5.96 2.97
C ASN A 575 -14.14 -5.62 3.06
N TYR A 576 -13.30 -6.19 2.19
CA TYR A 576 -11.88 -5.86 2.19
C TYR A 576 -11.58 -4.42 1.74
N TYR A 577 -12.27 -3.92 0.70
CA TYR A 577 -12.15 -2.51 0.34
C TYR A 577 -12.61 -1.58 1.46
N GLN A 578 -13.67 -1.92 2.18
CA GLN A 578 -14.11 -1.16 3.36
C GLN A 578 -13.08 -1.14 4.49
N ARG A 579 -12.44 -2.28 4.76
CA ARG A 579 -11.37 -2.36 5.76
C ARG A 579 -10.17 -1.50 5.35
N SER A 580 -9.76 -1.57 4.08
CA SER A 580 -8.69 -0.73 3.53
C SER A 580 -9.07 0.77 3.58
N ALA A 581 -10.32 1.12 3.28
CA ALA A 581 -10.82 2.49 3.38
C ALA A 581 -10.77 3.04 4.81
N LYS A 582 -11.16 2.24 5.81
CA LYS A 582 -11.02 2.60 7.24
C LYS A 582 -9.58 2.86 7.65
N GLN A 583 -8.63 2.14 7.06
CA GLN A 583 -7.19 2.38 7.20
C GLN A 583 -6.68 3.57 6.36
N ARG A 584 -7.59 4.44 5.89
CA ARG A 584 -7.33 5.68 5.14
C ARG A 584 -6.79 5.48 3.73
N ASN A 585 -7.09 4.36 3.09
CA ASN A 585 -6.88 4.24 1.66
C ASN A 585 -7.94 5.04 0.89
N MET A 586 -7.50 6.12 0.24
CA MET A 586 -8.35 7.05 -0.50
C MET A 586 -9.04 6.37 -1.69
N ASP A 587 -8.31 5.59 -2.48
CA ASP A 587 -8.84 4.96 -3.69
C ASP A 587 -9.84 3.86 -3.35
N SER A 588 -9.56 3.06 -2.31
CA SER A 588 -10.49 2.07 -1.78
C SER A 588 -11.79 2.73 -1.32
N ALA A 589 -11.73 3.87 -0.62
CA ALA A 589 -12.93 4.58 -0.14
C ALA A 589 -13.83 5.05 -1.31
N VAL A 590 -13.24 5.61 -2.36
CA VAL A 590 -13.98 5.98 -3.58
C VAL A 590 -14.57 4.73 -4.23
N PHE A 591 -13.80 3.64 -4.32
CA PHE A 591 -14.24 2.43 -5.00
C PHE A 591 -15.37 1.70 -4.28
N VAL A 592 -15.37 1.68 -2.94
CA VAL A 592 -16.54 1.21 -2.17
C VAL A 592 -17.77 2.05 -2.51
N GLY A 593 -17.61 3.37 -2.66
CA GLY A 593 -18.67 4.26 -3.12
C GLY A 593 -19.20 3.85 -4.50
N ASP A 594 -18.31 3.59 -5.45
CA ASP A 594 -18.65 3.14 -6.81
C ASP A 594 -19.35 1.76 -6.79
N MET A 595 -18.88 0.82 -5.97
CA MET A 595 -19.52 -0.49 -5.78
C MET A 595 -20.96 -0.36 -5.26
N TYR A 596 -21.20 0.55 -4.31
CA TYR A 596 -22.56 0.84 -3.83
C TYR A 596 -23.39 1.60 -4.86
N PHE A 597 -22.78 2.48 -5.64
CA PHE A 597 -23.45 3.29 -6.64
C PHE A 597 -23.97 2.43 -7.80
N TYR A 598 -23.16 1.51 -8.32
CA TYR A 598 -23.54 0.65 -9.44
C TYR A 598 -24.34 -0.59 -9.01
N GLY A 599 -24.02 -1.17 -7.85
CA GLY A 599 -24.55 -2.47 -7.44
C GLY A 599 -24.02 -3.62 -8.31
N LEU A 600 -24.52 -4.83 -8.08
CA LEU A 600 -24.16 -6.04 -8.84
C LEU A 600 -25.34 -6.51 -9.68
N LEU A 601 -25.13 -6.60 -11.00
CA LEU A 601 -26.12 -7.08 -11.96
C LEU A 601 -26.22 -8.61 -11.97
N ASN A 602 -27.43 -9.12 -12.20
CA ASN A 602 -27.71 -10.53 -12.41
C ASN A 602 -27.75 -10.84 -13.91
N ASP A 603 -26.90 -11.74 -14.37
CA ASP A 603 -26.81 -12.11 -15.79
C ASP A 603 -27.77 -13.26 -16.18
N THR A 604 -28.55 -13.80 -15.23
CA THR A 604 -29.50 -14.88 -15.54
C THR A 604 -30.69 -14.37 -16.33
N ASN A 605 -30.56 -14.36 -17.66
CA ASN A 605 -31.67 -14.40 -18.61
C ASN A 605 -32.45 -15.74 -18.50
N THR A 606 -33.07 -16.00 -17.34
CA THR A 606 -34.03 -17.10 -17.17
C THR A 606 -35.33 -16.57 -16.60
N ASN A 607 -36.18 -16.05 -17.48
CA ASN A 607 -37.65 -16.04 -17.39
C ASN A 607 -38.29 -16.05 -15.98
N SER A 608 -37.94 -15.12 -15.11
CA SER A 608 -38.71 -14.83 -13.90
C SER A 608 -39.14 -13.37 -13.92
N LYS A 609 -40.39 -13.17 -14.37
CA LYS A 609 -41.25 -11.98 -14.26
C LYS A 609 -40.55 -10.67 -13.88
N THR A 610 -40.30 -9.92 -14.94
CA THR A 610 -40.07 -8.49 -15.06
C THR A 610 -40.79 -7.63 -14.01
N ASP A 611 -40.02 -6.81 -13.30
CA ASP A 611 -40.45 -5.44 -12.97
C ASP A 611 -40.06 -4.53 -14.14
N VAL A 612 -41.03 -3.77 -14.64
CA VAL A 612 -41.13 -3.28 -16.03
C VAL A 612 -40.65 -1.83 -16.20
N SER A 613 -39.70 -1.34 -15.39
CA SER A 613 -39.20 0.04 -15.58
C SER A 613 -37.73 0.15 -16.01
N SER A 614 -36.89 -0.88 -15.81
CA SER A 614 -35.48 -0.83 -16.28
C SER A 614 -34.89 -2.16 -16.74
N GLY A 615 -35.64 -3.26 -16.68
CA GLY A 615 -35.27 -4.56 -17.29
C GLY A 615 -34.01 -5.26 -16.76
N LYS A 616 -33.28 -4.64 -15.83
CA LYS A 616 -32.06 -5.16 -15.20
C LYS A 616 -32.39 -5.80 -13.86
N GLN A 617 -32.08 -7.08 -13.71
CA GLN A 617 -32.21 -7.79 -12.43
C GLN A 617 -30.88 -7.63 -11.68
N TYR A 618 -30.91 -7.28 -10.39
CA TYR A 618 -29.71 -7.09 -9.57
C TYR A 618 -29.55 -8.24 -8.57
N LEU A 619 -28.33 -8.75 -8.41
CA LEU A 619 -27.95 -9.63 -7.30
C LEU A 619 -27.79 -8.81 -6.01
N MET A 620 -27.29 -7.57 -6.14
CA MET A 620 -27.21 -6.59 -5.07
C MET A 620 -27.64 -5.24 -5.64
N ALA A 621 -28.76 -4.71 -5.13
CA ALA A 621 -29.28 -3.42 -5.58
C ALA A 621 -28.32 -2.27 -5.21
N PRO A 622 -28.24 -1.22 -6.04
CA PRO A 622 -27.46 -0.03 -5.72
C PRO A 622 -28.01 0.67 -4.48
N ASP A 623 -27.11 1.14 -3.62
CA ASP A 623 -27.41 1.86 -2.39
C ASP A 623 -26.75 3.24 -2.44
N LEU A 624 -27.52 4.21 -2.93
CA LEU A 624 -27.02 5.55 -3.21
C LEU A 624 -26.69 6.34 -1.93
N GLU A 625 -27.39 6.08 -0.82
CA GLU A 625 -27.12 6.73 0.46
C GLU A 625 -25.76 6.29 1.01
N LYS A 626 -25.49 4.97 0.99
CA LYS A 626 -24.17 4.45 1.38
C LYS A 626 -23.08 4.92 0.43
N ALA A 627 -23.34 4.97 -0.87
CA ALA A 627 -22.38 5.51 -1.84
C ALA A 627 -21.99 6.96 -1.51
N ALA A 628 -22.98 7.82 -1.22
CA ALA A 628 -22.74 9.20 -0.83
C ALA A 628 -21.94 9.31 0.47
N ALA A 629 -22.23 8.48 1.47
CA ALA A 629 -21.47 8.45 2.72
C ALA A 629 -20.00 8.08 2.49
N MET A 630 -19.72 7.09 1.63
CA MET A 630 -18.35 6.71 1.28
C MET A 630 -17.63 7.81 0.50
N TYR A 631 -18.29 8.51 -0.41
CA TYR A 631 -17.69 9.66 -1.09
C TYR A 631 -17.42 10.84 -0.14
N GLN A 632 -18.26 11.05 0.87
CA GLN A 632 -17.98 12.01 1.94
C GLN A 632 -16.75 11.62 2.75
N GLU A 633 -16.60 10.33 3.09
CA GLU A 633 -15.42 9.80 3.75
C GLU A 633 -14.17 10.02 2.88
N ALA A 634 -14.22 9.66 1.60
CA ALA A 634 -13.13 9.90 0.65
C ALA A 634 -12.78 11.40 0.52
N ALA A 635 -13.78 12.28 0.50
CA ALA A 635 -13.58 13.73 0.47
C ALA A 635 -12.91 14.26 1.75
N SER A 636 -13.17 13.62 2.90
CA SER A 636 -12.50 13.91 4.18
C SER A 636 -11.01 13.54 4.16
N PHE A 637 -10.66 12.47 3.44
CA PHE A 637 -9.28 12.09 3.14
C PHE A 637 -8.62 12.96 2.06
N GLN A 638 -9.32 14.01 1.62
CA GLN A 638 -8.90 14.94 0.58
C GLN A 638 -8.83 14.35 -0.84
N SER A 639 -9.49 13.21 -1.07
CA SER A 639 -9.56 12.63 -2.40
C SER A 639 -10.25 13.58 -3.39
N THR A 640 -9.60 13.90 -4.51
CA THR A 640 -10.18 14.75 -5.56
C THR A 640 -11.22 13.99 -6.36
N GLN A 641 -11.00 12.70 -6.65
CA GLN A 641 -12.02 11.85 -7.25
C GLN A 641 -13.26 11.72 -6.34
N GLY A 642 -13.06 11.49 -5.04
CA GLY A 642 -14.17 11.43 -4.07
C GLY A 642 -14.96 12.74 -4.00
N ARG A 643 -14.28 13.89 -4.00
CA ARG A 643 -14.93 15.22 -4.06
C ARG A 643 -15.69 15.43 -5.36
N PHE A 644 -15.13 15.00 -6.50
CA PHE A 644 -15.79 15.11 -7.80
C PHE A 644 -17.08 14.27 -7.84
N ASN A 645 -17.02 13.01 -7.41
CA ASN A 645 -18.17 12.11 -7.32
C ASN A 645 -19.22 12.65 -6.33
N LEU A 646 -18.79 13.24 -5.21
CA LEU A 646 -19.71 13.87 -4.25
C LEU A 646 -20.41 15.10 -4.86
N GLY A 647 -19.68 15.94 -5.61
CA GLY A 647 -20.26 17.06 -6.36
C GLY A 647 -21.31 16.59 -7.37
N TYR A 648 -21.05 15.49 -8.06
CA TYR A 648 -21.99 14.83 -8.97
C TYR A 648 -23.25 14.35 -8.25
N VAL A 649 -23.08 13.69 -7.10
CA VAL A 649 -24.19 13.20 -6.26
C VAL A 649 -25.09 14.33 -5.78
N TYR A 650 -24.53 15.46 -5.33
CA TYR A 650 -25.30 16.65 -4.93
C TYR A 650 -25.97 17.36 -6.11
N GLU A 651 -25.35 17.37 -7.29
CA GLU A 651 -25.93 17.96 -8.49
C GLU A 651 -27.17 17.18 -8.96
N MET A 652 -27.11 15.85 -8.90
CA MET A 652 -28.18 14.97 -9.35
C MET A 652 -29.23 14.69 -8.27
N GLY A 653 -28.87 14.83 -6.99
CA GLY A 653 -29.73 14.46 -5.86
C GLY A 653 -29.82 12.95 -5.62
N LEU A 654 -28.71 12.21 -5.80
CA LEU A 654 -28.66 10.74 -5.72
C LEU A 654 -28.34 10.28 -4.30
N GLY A 655 -29.35 9.87 -3.53
CA GLY A 655 -29.15 9.46 -2.11
C GLY A 655 -28.90 10.62 -1.14
N VAL A 656 -28.84 11.86 -1.64
CA VAL A 656 -28.69 13.09 -0.85
C VAL A 656 -29.58 14.17 -1.48
N PRO A 657 -30.17 15.11 -0.72
CA PRO A 657 -30.91 16.22 -1.29
C PRO A 657 -30.06 17.01 -2.28
N ARG A 658 -30.71 17.45 -3.37
CA ARG A 658 -30.07 18.21 -4.45
C ARG A 658 -29.62 19.58 -3.94
N ASP A 659 -28.33 19.86 -4.05
CA ASP A 659 -27.73 21.15 -3.69
C ASP A 659 -26.67 21.57 -4.72
N TYR A 660 -27.05 22.51 -5.58
CA TYR A 660 -26.16 23.04 -6.62
C TYR A 660 -25.00 23.88 -6.07
N HIS A 661 -25.17 24.54 -4.93
CA HIS A 661 -24.13 25.37 -4.33
C HIS A 661 -23.03 24.50 -3.74
N LEU A 662 -23.43 23.45 -3.04
CA LEU A 662 -22.50 22.48 -2.47
C LEU A 662 -21.80 21.67 -3.58
N ALA A 663 -22.52 21.27 -4.63
CA ALA A 663 -21.92 20.65 -5.81
C ALA A 663 -20.86 21.54 -6.46
N LYS A 664 -21.16 22.83 -6.69
CA LYS A 664 -20.19 23.81 -7.20
C LYS A 664 -18.96 23.91 -6.30
N ARG A 665 -19.15 23.98 -4.97
CA ARG A 665 -18.06 24.06 -4.00
C ARG A 665 -17.12 22.86 -4.12
N TYR A 666 -17.65 21.65 -4.23
CA TYR A 666 -16.82 20.45 -4.39
C TYR A 666 -16.05 20.46 -5.71
N TYR A 667 -16.68 20.88 -6.81
CA TYR A 667 -15.99 21.07 -8.09
C TYR A 667 -14.85 22.11 -8.00
N ASP A 668 -15.09 23.25 -7.34
CA ASP A 668 -14.05 24.27 -7.13
C ASP A 668 -12.91 23.73 -6.23
N LEU A 669 -13.21 22.91 -5.23
CA LEU A 669 -12.20 22.25 -4.38
C LEU A 669 -11.32 21.27 -5.17
N VAL A 670 -11.88 20.57 -6.15
CA VAL A 670 -11.11 19.68 -7.04
C VAL A 670 -10.13 20.49 -7.87
N LEU A 671 -10.57 21.60 -8.47
CA LEU A 671 -9.72 22.46 -9.31
C LEU A 671 -8.57 23.10 -8.52
N ASN A 672 -8.80 23.44 -7.25
CA ASN A 672 -7.76 23.95 -6.35
C ASN A 672 -6.72 22.88 -5.98
N ALA A 673 -7.12 21.62 -5.87
CA ALA A 673 -6.23 20.51 -5.50
C ALA A 673 -5.46 19.94 -6.69
N LYS A 674 -6.15 19.73 -7.83
CA LYS A 674 -5.57 19.22 -9.09
C LYS A 674 -5.88 20.18 -10.23
N PRO A 675 -4.93 21.06 -10.63
CA PRO A 675 -5.14 21.96 -11.77
C PRO A 675 -5.26 21.23 -13.10
N GLU A 676 -4.73 20.00 -13.20
CA GLU A 676 -4.86 19.12 -14.37
C GLU A 676 -6.32 18.71 -14.64
N ALA A 677 -7.17 18.68 -13.60
CA ALA A 677 -8.60 18.40 -13.71
C ALA A 677 -9.43 19.61 -14.19
N TYR A 678 -8.79 20.65 -14.73
CA TYR A 678 -9.47 21.87 -15.21
C TYR A 678 -10.59 21.58 -16.21
N ILE A 679 -10.31 20.79 -17.24
CA ILE A 679 -11.26 20.50 -18.32
C ILE A 679 -12.52 19.77 -17.78
N PRO A 680 -12.42 18.62 -17.09
CA PRO A 680 -13.60 17.91 -16.60
C PRO A 680 -14.40 18.73 -15.59
N VAL A 681 -13.74 19.48 -14.72
CA VAL A 681 -14.42 20.36 -13.75
C VAL A 681 -15.18 21.49 -14.45
N GLN A 682 -14.56 22.16 -15.44
CA GLN A 682 -15.25 23.24 -16.18
C GLN A 682 -16.45 22.72 -16.97
N LEU A 683 -16.35 21.52 -17.56
CA LEU A 683 -17.49 20.87 -18.22
C LEU A 683 -18.63 20.57 -17.23
N SER A 684 -18.29 20.07 -16.04
CA SER A 684 -19.26 19.79 -14.98
C SER A 684 -19.90 21.07 -14.44
N LEU A 685 -19.12 22.13 -14.23
CA LEU A 685 -19.63 23.45 -13.84
C LEU A 685 -20.51 24.08 -14.93
N PHE A 686 -20.18 23.88 -16.20
CA PHE A 686 -21.01 24.31 -17.32
C PHE A 686 -22.35 23.56 -17.31
N ARG A 687 -22.33 22.23 -17.14
CA ARG A 687 -23.53 21.40 -17.01
C ARG A 687 -24.39 21.87 -15.85
N LEU A 688 -23.80 22.09 -14.67
CA LEU A 688 -24.48 22.58 -13.48
C LEU A 688 -25.13 23.96 -13.72
N ARG A 689 -24.40 24.91 -14.31
CA ARG A 689 -24.94 26.24 -14.66
C ARG A 689 -26.09 26.13 -15.68
N PHE A 690 -25.97 25.23 -16.65
CA PHE A 690 -27.02 24.99 -17.63
C PHE A 690 -28.26 24.41 -16.95
N LYS A 691 -28.13 23.42 -16.06
CA LYS A 691 -29.24 22.87 -15.27
C LYS A 691 -29.90 23.93 -14.40
N MET A 692 -29.13 24.77 -13.71
CA MET A 692 -29.66 25.90 -12.94
C MET A 692 -30.43 26.89 -13.82
N TRP A 693 -29.89 27.26 -14.99
CA TRP A 693 -30.56 28.14 -15.95
C TRP A 693 -31.85 27.52 -16.49
N TRP A 694 -31.83 26.24 -16.82
CA TRP A 694 -32.97 25.47 -17.31
C TRP A 694 -34.07 25.34 -16.25
N SER A 695 -33.71 25.02 -15.01
CA SER A 695 -34.65 24.94 -13.88
C SER A 695 -35.35 26.29 -13.65
N ARG A 696 -34.60 27.40 -13.75
CA ARG A 696 -35.15 28.76 -13.65
C ARG A 696 -36.08 29.10 -14.82
N LEU A 697 -35.82 28.58 -16.01
CA LEU A 697 -36.64 28.82 -17.21
C LEU A 697 -38.01 28.13 -17.13
N TRP A 698 -38.06 26.93 -16.53
CA TRP A 698 -39.27 26.10 -16.47
C TRP A 698 -40.00 26.10 -15.13
N GLY A 699 -39.51 26.86 -14.14
CA GLY A 699 -40.20 27.03 -12.85
C GLY A 699 -40.37 25.73 -12.07
N ILE A 700 -39.44 24.79 -12.21
CA ILE A 700 -39.40 23.58 -11.39
C ILE A 700 -38.83 24.00 -10.03
N ASP A 701 -39.67 23.96 -9.00
CA ASP A 701 -39.28 24.29 -7.62
C ASP A 701 -38.08 23.45 -7.20
N ASN A 702 -37.05 24.14 -6.74
CA ASN A 702 -35.91 23.54 -6.09
C ASN A 702 -36.32 23.24 -4.65
N GLY A 703 -36.23 21.99 -4.22
CA GLY A 703 -36.52 21.56 -2.85
C GLY A 703 -35.52 22.08 -1.82
N SER A 704 -35.35 23.39 -1.75
CA SER A 704 -34.79 24.12 -0.62
C SER A 704 -35.88 25.09 -0.16
N ASP A 705 -36.59 24.71 0.89
CA ASP A 705 -37.42 25.61 1.68
C ASP A 705 -36.49 26.65 2.33
N ASP A 706 -36.14 27.69 1.57
CA ASP A 706 -35.74 28.98 2.11
C ASP A 706 -36.76 30.00 1.59
N GLU A 707 -37.81 30.22 2.39
CA GLU A 707 -38.64 31.42 2.33
C GLU A 707 -37.75 32.64 2.57
N SER A 708 -37.15 33.16 1.50
CA SER A 708 -36.80 34.57 1.42
C SER A 708 -37.11 35.08 0.02
N ASP A 709 -38.02 36.06 -0.03
CA ASP A 709 -38.61 36.67 -1.21
C ASP A 709 -37.60 36.88 -2.37
N SER A 710 -37.62 35.99 -3.36
CA SER A 710 -36.97 36.24 -4.65
C SER A 710 -38.01 36.73 -5.66
N VAL A 711 -38.20 38.05 -5.69
CA VAL A 711 -38.86 38.74 -6.80
C VAL A 711 -38.20 38.29 -8.10
N SER A 712 -38.99 37.80 -9.06
CA SER A 712 -38.48 37.37 -10.36
C SER A 712 -37.79 38.55 -11.09
N ARG A 713 -36.47 38.62 -11.00
CA ARG A 713 -35.70 39.64 -11.72
C ARG A 713 -35.63 39.27 -13.21
N GLY A 714 -36.12 40.17 -14.05
CA GLY A 714 -36.11 40.06 -15.50
C GLY A 714 -34.71 40.30 -16.12
N TRP A 715 -34.60 40.06 -17.43
CA TRP A 715 -33.36 40.22 -18.20
C TRP A 715 -32.75 41.63 -18.13
N SER A 716 -33.57 42.67 -17.88
CA SER A 716 -33.12 44.05 -17.71
C SER A 716 -32.27 44.22 -16.45
N ASP A 717 -32.72 43.67 -15.32
CA ASP A 717 -32.06 43.80 -14.01
C ASP A 717 -30.75 43.03 -13.99
N TRP A 718 -30.66 41.94 -14.77
CA TRP A 718 -29.44 41.15 -14.91
C TRP A 718 -28.36 41.87 -15.72
N LEU A 719 -28.76 42.60 -16.76
CA LEU A 719 -27.88 43.47 -17.54
C LEU A 719 -27.35 44.65 -16.71
N GLU A 720 -28.20 45.17 -15.82
CA GLU A 720 -27.85 46.27 -14.92
C GLU A 720 -26.90 45.79 -13.81
N LEU A 721 -27.19 44.62 -13.21
CA LEU A 721 -26.32 43.99 -12.21
C LEU A 721 -24.97 43.55 -12.81
N TYR A 722 -24.95 43.05 -14.05
CA TYR A 722 -23.71 42.70 -14.75
C TYR A 722 -22.86 43.94 -15.07
N LYS A 723 -23.49 45.06 -15.43
CA LYS A 723 -22.81 46.34 -15.58
C LYS A 723 -22.26 46.84 -14.24
N GLU A 724 -23.04 46.76 -13.17
CA GLU A 724 -22.61 47.14 -11.82
C GLU A 724 -21.44 46.29 -11.32
N MET A 725 -21.48 44.96 -11.48
CA MET A 725 -20.38 44.08 -11.08
C MET A 725 -19.11 44.37 -11.87
N ARG A 726 -19.24 44.67 -13.17
CA ARG A 726 -18.10 45.03 -14.03
C ARG A 726 -17.52 46.39 -13.69
N GLU A 727 -18.33 47.33 -13.21
CA GLU A 727 -17.85 48.60 -12.68
C GLU A 727 -17.19 48.44 -11.31
N ARG A 728 -17.67 47.53 -10.45
CA ARG A 728 -17.03 47.18 -9.18
C ARG A 728 -15.69 46.46 -9.35
N GLU A 729 -15.57 45.55 -10.31
CA GLU A 729 -14.28 44.93 -10.65
C GLU A 729 -13.29 45.99 -11.16
N LYS A 730 -13.75 46.93 -12.00
CA LYS A 730 -12.92 48.03 -12.48
C LYS A 730 -12.52 49.00 -11.37
N SER A 731 -13.40 49.28 -10.41
CA SER A 731 -13.08 50.15 -9.26
C SER A 731 -12.17 49.44 -8.25
N ALA A 732 -12.37 48.15 -8.00
CA ALA A 732 -11.50 47.35 -7.13
C ALA A 732 -10.08 47.21 -7.71
N LEU A 733 -9.95 46.96 -9.02
CA LEU A 733 -8.66 46.98 -9.72
C LEU A 733 -8.03 48.38 -9.74
N ALA A 734 -8.82 49.46 -9.78
CA ALA A 734 -8.32 50.83 -9.70
C ALA A 734 -7.82 51.21 -8.28
N GLU A 735 -8.47 50.69 -7.23
CA GLU A 735 -8.05 50.86 -5.83
C GLU A 735 -6.78 50.05 -5.53
N GLU A 736 -6.65 48.84 -6.06
CA GLU A 736 -5.45 48.00 -5.93
C GLU A 736 -4.23 48.62 -6.65
N TYR A 737 -4.46 49.32 -7.76
CA TYR A 737 -3.43 50.12 -8.45
C TYR A 737 -3.06 51.42 -7.70
N HIS A 738 -3.93 51.97 -6.86
CA HIS A 738 -3.64 53.18 -6.06
C HIS A 738 -2.98 52.87 -4.72
N GLN A 739 -3.20 51.70 -4.13
CA GLN A 739 -2.49 51.27 -2.92
C GLN A 739 -1.03 50.90 -3.19
N HIS A 740 -0.72 50.32 -4.36
CA HIS A 740 0.65 49.96 -4.72
C HIS A 740 1.61 51.15 -4.96
N PHE A 741 1.12 52.40 -4.98
CA PHE A 741 1.93 53.62 -5.16
C PHE A 741 2.07 54.50 -3.90
N GLN A 742 1.48 54.12 -2.76
CA GLN A 742 1.53 54.91 -1.51
C GLN A 742 2.27 54.27 -0.32
N ASP A 743 2.74 53.02 -0.43
CA ASP A 743 3.38 52.31 0.69
C ASP A 743 4.89 52.53 0.85
N ASP A 744 5.50 53.49 0.14
CA ASP A 744 6.92 53.85 0.31
C ASP A 744 7.16 55.00 1.31
N ASN A 745 6.17 55.42 2.12
CA ASN A 745 6.41 56.44 3.15
C ASN A 745 5.50 56.34 4.39
N ILE A 746 6.15 56.05 5.53
CA ILE A 746 5.94 56.60 6.88
C ILE A 746 5.52 55.61 7.99
N GLN A 747 6.40 55.57 9.01
CA GLN A 747 6.29 54.93 10.32
C GLN A 747 5.29 55.62 11.28
N HIS A 748 4.88 54.84 12.30
CA HIS A 748 4.43 55.22 13.66
C HIS A 748 3.10 55.99 13.80
N ASN A 749 2.11 55.42 14.52
CA ASN A 749 1.96 55.45 15.99
C ASN A 749 0.58 54.89 16.45
N GLY A 750 0.56 54.18 17.59
CA GLY A 750 -0.37 54.41 18.70
C GLY A 750 -1.86 54.02 18.66
N ASN A 751 -2.15 52.89 19.30
CA ASN A 751 -3.05 52.70 20.47
C ASN A 751 -4.61 52.60 20.36
N THR A 752 -5.08 51.54 21.06
CA THR A 752 -6.28 51.37 21.93
C THR A 752 -7.70 51.26 21.38
N GLY A 753 -8.38 50.18 21.79
CA GLY A 753 -9.85 50.09 21.86
C GLY A 753 -10.38 48.67 22.12
N ASN A 754 -10.78 48.41 23.37
CA ASN A 754 -11.30 47.15 23.94
C ASN A 754 -12.47 46.49 23.19
N THR A 755 -12.67 45.17 23.38
CA THR A 755 -13.98 44.60 23.78
C THR A 755 -13.80 43.23 24.43
N GLU A 756 -14.48 43.09 25.57
CA GLU A 756 -14.51 41.94 26.46
C GLU A 756 -15.50 40.84 25.98
N THR A 757 -15.13 39.60 26.28
CA THR A 757 -15.91 38.42 26.68
C THR A 757 -17.44 38.40 26.50
N ASN A 758 -17.97 37.28 25.97
CA ASN A 758 -18.70 36.32 26.82
C ASN A 758 -18.94 34.96 26.12
N ASN A 759 -18.67 33.91 26.89
CA ASN A 759 -19.09 32.52 26.67
C ASN A 759 -20.61 32.38 26.87
N GLU A 760 -21.22 31.40 26.19
CA GLU A 760 -22.10 30.42 26.86
C GLU A 760 -22.29 29.18 25.97
N ASN A 761 -21.77 28.05 26.45
CA ASN A 761 -22.10 26.71 26.01
C ASN A 761 -23.44 26.30 26.64
N THR A 762 -24.34 25.70 25.87
CA THR A 762 -25.32 24.74 26.40
C THR A 762 -25.43 23.53 25.48
N ASN A 763 -25.15 22.36 26.06
CA ASN A 763 -25.47 21.05 25.51
C ASN A 763 -26.98 20.90 25.35
N LYS A 764 -27.41 20.18 24.30
CA LYS A 764 -28.64 19.38 24.33
C LYS A 764 -28.52 18.18 23.39
N ASP A 765 -28.50 17.01 23.99
CA ASP A 765 -28.88 15.75 23.38
C ASP A 765 -30.29 15.84 22.79
N SER A 766 -30.51 15.26 21.62
CA SER A 766 -31.81 14.68 21.28
C SER A 766 -31.65 13.60 20.21
N SER A 767 -31.78 12.35 20.65
CA SER A 767 -32.41 11.27 19.89
C SER A 767 -33.64 11.78 19.16
N ASN A 768 -33.82 11.42 17.88
CA ASN A 768 -35.16 11.16 17.35
C ASN A 768 -35.12 10.21 16.15
N SER A 769 -35.72 9.06 16.40
CA SER A 769 -36.31 8.14 15.42
C SER A 769 -37.26 8.90 14.49
N TYR A 770 -37.11 8.69 13.18
CA TYR A 770 -38.22 8.80 12.25
C TYR A 770 -38.15 7.67 11.22
N ASP A 771 -38.91 6.62 11.53
CA ASP A 771 -39.54 5.75 10.55
C ASP A 771 -40.32 6.62 9.55
N LYS A 772 -39.97 6.53 8.26
CA LYS A 772 -40.87 6.81 7.14
C LYS A 772 -40.31 6.17 5.87
N ASN A 773 -40.83 4.98 5.58
CA ASN A 773 -40.79 4.38 4.25
C ASN A 773 -41.36 5.36 3.23
N PHE A 774 -40.51 5.87 2.35
CA PHE A 774 -40.91 6.49 1.09
C PHE A 774 -39.99 5.93 0.01
N GLU A 775 -40.49 4.93 -0.73
CA GLU A 775 -39.86 4.45 -1.95
C GLU A 775 -39.81 5.60 -2.97
N PHE A 776 -38.60 5.98 -3.37
CA PHE A 776 -38.39 6.76 -4.58
C PHE A 776 -37.82 5.83 -5.65
N VAL A 777 -38.62 5.58 -6.68
CA VAL A 777 -38.17 4.89 -7.90
C VAL A 777 -37.28 5.87 -8.66
N ALA A 778 -35.97 5.63 -8.65
CA ALA A 778 -35.03 6.31 -9.53
C ALA A 778 -34.99 5.53 -10.86
N ASP A 779 -35.71 6.03 -11.87
CA ASP A 779 -35.52 5.56 -13.24
C ASP A 779 -34.14 6.01 -13.73
N GLY A 780 -33.20 5.07 -13.76
CA GLY A 780 -31.85 5.23 -14.30
C GLY A 780 -31.79 5.20 -15.83
N GLU A 781 -32.61 6.00 -16.50
CA GLU A 781 -32.43 6.30 -17.91
C GLU A 781 -31.78 7.67 -18.06
N ILE A 782 -30.67 7.75 -18.81
CA ILE A 782 -30.13 9.01 -19.31
C ILE A 782 -31.28 9.68 -20.06
N GLY A 783 -31.84 10.74 -19.48
CA GLY A 783 -32.98 11.40 -20.07
C GLY A 783 -32.59 11.87 -21.47
N PHE A 784 -33.51 11.80 -22.43
CA PHE A 784 -33.32 12.42 -23.75
C PHE A 784 -32.80 13.87 -23.64
N GLN A 785 -33.13 14.54 -22.53
CA GLN A 785 -32.62 15.85 -22.13
C GLN A 785 -31.09 15.87 -21.91
N ASP A 786 -30.50 14.88 -21.25
CA ASP A 786 -29.05 14.82 -20.99
C ASP A 786 -28.23 14.56 -22.27
N ILE A 787 -28.76 13.75 -23.21
CA ILE A 787 -28.17 13.56 -24.55
C ILE A 787 -28.20 14.86 -25.37
N LEU A 788 -29.30 15.62 -25.27
CA LEU A 788 -29.44 16.88 -25.99
C LEU A 788 -28.51 17.96 -25.44
N VAL A 789 -28.34 17.99 -24.12
CA VAL A 789 -27.38 18.89 -23.44
C VAL A 789 -25.95 18.54 -23.81
N THR A 790 -25.56 17.27 -23.74
CA THR A 790 -24.21 16.83 -24.13
C THR A 790 -23.88 17.14 -25.59
N LEU A 791 -24.83 16.95 -26.51
CA LEU A 791 -24.66 17.33 -27.92
C LEU A 791 -24.54 18.85 -28.12
N ILE A 792 -25.30 19.66 -27.39
CA ILE A 792 -25.20 21.13 -27.45
C ILE A 792 -23.84 21.59 -26.89
N VAL A 793 -23.39 21.00 -25.77
CA VAL A 793 -22.08 21.30 -25.15
C VAL A 793 -20.94 20.97 -26.10
N LEU A 794 -20.98 19.78 -26.72
CA LEU A 794 -19.96 19.32 -27.66
C LEU A 794 -19.95 20.20 -28.92
N GLY A 795 -21.12 20.63 -29.39
CA GLY A 795 -21.26 21.60 -30.48
C GLY A 795 -20.69 22.98 -30.14
N LEU A 796 -20.96 23.53 -28.96
CA LEU A 796 -20.44 24.83 -28.51
C LEU A 796 -18.91 24.77 -28.24
N PHE A 797 -18.41 23.64 -27.75
CA PHE A 797 -16.98 23.42 -27.54
C PHE A 797 -16.22 23.34 -28.86
N ILE A 798 -16.72 22.58 -29.84
CA ILE A 798 -16.17 22.56 -31.20
C ILE A 798 -16.23 23.96 -31.82
N PHE A 799 -17.34 24.68 -31.64
CA PHE A 799 -17.50 26.04 -32.15
C PHE A 799 -16.47 27.00 -31.55
N THR A 800 -16.24 26.95 -30.24
CA THR A 800 -15.24 27.80 -29.57
C THR A 800 -13.81 27.43 -29.95
N LEU A 801 -13.48 26.15 -30.13
CA LEU A 801 -12.17 25.71 -30.66
C LEU A 801 -11.94 26.20 -32.09
N ILE A 802 -12.95 26.07 -32.98
CA ILE A 802 -12.88 26.59 -34.35
C ILE A 802 -12.72 28.11 -34.34
N HIS A 803 -13.44 28.80 -33.45
CA HIS A 803 -13.35 30.25 -33.34
C HIS A 803 -11.98 30.69 -32.79
N ARG A 804 -11.42 29.98 -31.82
CA ARG A 804 -10.08 30.23 -31.25
C ARG A 804 -8.97 29.94 -32.26
N TRP A 805 -9.10 28.85 -33.01
CA TRP A 805 -8.21 28.49 -34.13
C TRP A 805 -8.23 29.54 -35.24
N ARG A 806 -9.42 30.03 -35.62
CA ARG A 806 -9.56 31.14 -36.59
C ARG A 806 -8.96 32.45 -36.07
N ARG A 807 -9.08 32.74 -34.77
CA ARG A 807 -8.50 33.95 -34.16
C ARG A 807 -6.97 33.88 -34.08
N GLY A 808 -6.41 32.71 -33.75
CA GLY A 808 -4.96 32.48 -33.78
C GLY A 808 -4.37 32.63 -35.19
N ARG A 809 -5.10 32.18 -36.22
CA ARG A 809 -4.68 32.36 -37.62
C ARG A 809 -4.67 33.83 -38.05
N ARG A 810 -5.63 34.62 -37.54
CA ARG A 810 -5.76 36.05 -37.82
C ARG A 810 -4.69 36.89 -37.12
N ASN A 811 -4.31 36.51 -35.90
CA ASN A 811 -3.18 37.11 -35.19
C ASN A 811 -1.83 36.75 -35.84
N ASN A 812 -1.66 35.51 -36.31
CA ASN A 812 -0.45 35.11 -37.05
C ASN A 812 -0.35 35.79 -38.44
N GLU A 813 -1.47 36.11 -39.09
CA GLU A 813 -1.49 36.90 -40.34
C GLU A 813 -1.20 38.40 -40.12
N GLU A 814 -1.46 38.93 -38.91
CA GLU A 814 -1.09 40.29 -38.51
C GLU A 814 0.37 40.38 -38.01
N GLU A 815 0.90 39.34 -37.34
CA GLU A 815 2.32 39.28 -36.92
C GLU A 815 3.29 38.93 -38.07
N ASN A 816 2.88 38.10 -39.03
CA ASN A 816 3.72 37.74 -40.19
C ASN A 816 3.87 38.87 -41.24
N ASN A 817 3.08 39.96 -41.14
CA ASN A 817 3.29 41.17 -41.93
C ASN A 817 4.19 42.22 -41.23
N ALA A 818 4.60 41.96 -39.99
CA ALA A 818 5.39 42.91 -39.17
C ALA A 818 6.78 42.39 -38.77
N ASN A 819 7.06 41.09 -38.87
CA ASN A 819 8.35 40.51 -38.48
C ASN A 819 8.87 39.55 -39.56
N ASP A 820 9.40 40.10 -40.66
CA ASP A 820 10.17 39.34 -41.66
C ASP A 820 11.69 39.44 -41.42
N ASP A 821 12.10 39.65 -40.17
CA ASP A 821 13.51 39.63 -39.76
C ASP A 821 13.65 38.93 -38.40
N ASN A 822 14.34 37.78 -38.43
CA ASN A 822 14.81 36.95 -37.31
C ASN A 822 13.78 36.03 -36.62
N ALA A 823 13.88 34.73 -36.89
CA ALA A 823 14.35 33.76 -35.89
C ALA A 823 14.24 32.33 -36.43
N ASN A 824 15.37 31.63 -36.42
CA ASN A 824 15.48 30.21 -36.62
C ASN A 824 15.87 29.64 -35.25
N GLU A 825 14.91 29.21 -34.43
CA GLU A 825 15.14 28.33 -33.27
C GLU A 825 13.81 27.90 -32.63
N ASN A 826 13.77 26.64 -32.19
CA ASN A 826 12.73 25.98 -31.37
C ASN A 826 11.47 25.44 -32.06
N ALA A 827 11.66 24.42 -32.88
CA ALA A 827 10.64 23.39 -33.13
C ALA A 827 11.11 22.04 -32.55
N ASN A 828 10.90 21.80 -31.26
CA ASN A 828 10.73 20.44 -30.72
C ASN A 828 10.27 20.45 -29.26
N ARG A 829 8.96 20.68 -29.05
CA ARG A 829 8.23 20.23 -27.85
C ARG A 829 6.80 19.89 -28.24
N ASN A 830 6.61 18.70 -28.81
CA ASN A 830 5.32 18.04 -28.89
C ASN A 830 5.41 16.73 -28.10
N GLY A 831 5.20 16.82 -26.78
CA GLY A 831 4.84 15.67 -25.96
C GLY A 831 3.35 15.42 -26.11
N GLY A 832 2.96 14.21 -26.49
CA GLY A 832 1.58 13.80 -26.64
C GLY A 832 0.87 13.79 -25.29
N PHE A 833 -0.21 14.57 -25.17
CA PHE A 833 -1.14 14.50 -24.04
C PHE A 833 -2.07 13.29 -24.24
N GLN A 834 -1.89 12.23 -23.44
CA GLN A 834 -2.87 11.15 -23.30
C GLN A 834 -3.76 11.46 -22.08
N PHE A 835 -5.07 11.59 -22.31
CA PHE A 835 -6.08 11.75 -21.26
C PHE A 835 -6.69 10.38 -20.93
N GLN A 836 -6.66 9.98 -19.65
CA GLN A 836 -7.52 8.92 -19.11
C GLN A 836 -8.06 9.36 -17.74
N PHE A 837 -9.32 9.82 -17.73
CA PHE A 837 -10.16 9.85 -16.54
C PHE A 837 -11.32 8.89 -16.80
N VAL A 838 -11.64 8.05 -15.82
CA VAL A 838 -12.87 7.25 -15.78
C VAL A 838 -14.01 8.21 -15.39
N PHE A 839 -14.79 8.61 -16.39
CA PHE A 839 -15.96 9.50 -16.22
C PHE A 839 -17.14 8.71 -15.64
N ILE A 840 -17.66 9.10 -14.47
CA ILE A 840 -19.05 8.80 -14.06
C ILE A 840 -19.98 9.68 -14.93
N PRO A 841 -21.18 9.24 -15.38
CA PRO A 841 -21.83 9.75 -16.58
C PRO A 841 -22.06 11.27 -16.61
N LEU A 842 -21.91 11.85 -17.79
CA LEU A 842 -22.33 13.21 -18.13
C LEU A 842 -23.85 13.35 -18.19
#